data_AF-A0A7L5EKR9-F1
#
_entry.id   AF-A0A7L5EKR9-F1
#
_cell.length_a   1.000
_cell.length_b   1.000
_cell.length_c   1.000
_cell.angle_alpha   90.00
_cell.angle_beta   90.00
_cell.angle_gamma   90.00
#
_symmetry.space_group_name_H-M   'P 1'
#
loop_
_entity.id
_entity.type
_entity.pdbx_description
1 polymer ?
#
loop_
_entity_poly.entity_id
_entity_poly.type
_entity_poly.pdbx_seq_one_letter_code
_entity_poly.pdbx_strand_id
1 'polypeptide(L)'
;MKQLLLILAFLLPLCAYPQLKEPFNGPEITSDNPWTGDLDCFVIENGWLVSRADPTRKSVSIETPLVYSATMEWEFEIRMDFKPSDQNHIRLHVYLDDQRMLGLKNDYYVQIGSNKKTITFRKHTATEKNPKILIEKALDVLLGAVDLKVKLTLENHKIWNLYVLEKGRFVLIGSCESEVSSSCKGGQLRFECRYSKTRVNDFACNYIIISDNISIEPEKPDTPEEPEEPNEPDEPLVLPRLLAIQPITESVFQLQYNLPVDIREAIFSISGIGNASRMTYADDMRIHVNISFDKELKVGMGYDLLCSGLMDLEGNKIPESSTEIRLEYEEEPDVPEEPEVPDTPSFPAGSIRINEVMADPKGQKAFPETEYVELYNTTDKAIELNGWSFLYGSKPTVLTGLLLDADGYVVLYRSGRDIHIDDAGLDLPLDKFPASLVNTGKELALFDPSGKEIDRIAYEKAKVGIAWERSETGFHLSTDERGGTPGSANSSPDDEPEDPDRPDTPHKPGIPTDIIVLPNEIVFNELLPNPYPEGSEYIELYNRSDRTLPLAGLSVATRKSDGTLSSHYPLSSIVSPVEPQDYALLTKSMGGVSDFYLISSPDALHELKLPVLANTSATLVLFRTEDEVMIDEIRYSSKWHAPSVKNEKGIALERINPDSDTQDEMNWTSASATAGYGTPGYRNSQYGKQDEGEVTGIESPVYSEVTKEYTISYHLDESGYTCRAWIFDISGRRISEVVNHDLLGIEGELAWNGLAVNGSKVKTGVYIFYAELVHPQGKIERYKEVFLVK
;
A
#
# COMPACT_ATOMS: atom_id res chain seq x y z
N MET A 1 -20.01 37.79 12.63
CA MET A 1 -18.91 36.87 12.20
C MET A 1 -18.84 35.61 13.03
N LYS A 2 -18.86 35.64 14.37
CA LYS A 2 -18.85 34.42 15.21
C LYS A 2 -20.06 33.49 15.04
N GLN A 3 -21.26 34.03 14.79
CA GLN A 3 -22.47 33.21 14.51
C GLN A 3 -22.52 32.64 13.08
N LEU A 4 -21.78 33.23 12.13
CA LEU A 4 -21.70 32.69 10.75
C LEU A 4 -20.70 31.52 10.67
N LEU A 5 -19.63 31.58 11.49
CA LEU A 5 -18.66 30.48 11.66
C LEU A 5 -19.24 29.27 12.40
N LEU A 6 -20.17 29.47 13.34
CA LEU A 6 -20.85 28.36 14.03
C LEU A 6 -21.81 27.58 13.12
N ILE A 7 -22.42 28.24 12.13
CA ILE A 7 -23.30 27.59 11.16
C ILE A 7 -22.49 26.81 10.12
N LEU A 8 -21.28 27.27 9.75
CA LEU A 8 -20.37 26.47 8.92
C LEU A 8 -19.82 25.25 9.66
N ALA A 9 -19.63 25.32 10.98
CA ALA A 9 -19.17 24.19 11.79
C ALA A 9 -20.25 23.11 12.01
N PHE A 10 -21.54 23.45 11.87
CA PHE A 10 -22.66 22.51 11.95
C PHE A 10 -23.08 21.92 10.59
N LEU A 11 -22.46 22.36 9.49
CA LEU A 11 -22.68 21.87 8.13
C LEU A 11 -21.50 21.03 7.59
N LEU A 12 -20.56 20.65 8.46
CA LEU A 12 -19.62 19.58 8.19
C LEU A 12 -20.16 18.30 8.86
N PRO A 13 -21.00 17.50 8.19
CA PRO A 13 -20.82 16.07 8.35
C PRO A 13 -19.36 15.81 7.96
N LEU A 14 -18.63 15.05 8.79
CA LEU A 14 -17.53 14.24 8.29
C LEU A 14 -18.15 13.33 7.22
N CYS A 15 -18.23 13.83 5.98
CA CYS A 15 -18.56 13.00 4.84
C CYS A 15 -17.32 12.17 4.56
N ALA A 16 -17.16 11.06 5.29
CA ALA A 16 -16.41 9.93 4.76
C ALA A 16 -17.14 9.52 3.48
N TYR A 17 -16.64 9.97 2.34
CA TYR A 17 -17.16 9.52 1.06
C TYR A 17 -16.57 8.12 0.80
N PRO A 18 -17.40 7.10 0.51
CA PRO A 18 -16.86 5.83 0.05
C PRO A 18 -16.07 6.06 -1.24
N GLN A 19 -14.89 5.43 -1.34
CA GLN A 19 -14.03 5.48 -2.53
C GLN A 19 -14.73 4.92 -3.78
N LEU A 20 -15.61 3.94 -3.59
CA LEU A 20 -16.46 3.39 -4.64
C LEU A 20 -17.86 3.20 -4.09
N LYS A 21 -18.86 3.67 -4.81
CA LYS A 21 -20.27 3.38 -4.54
C LYS A 21 -20.95 3.01 -5.83
N GLU A 22 -21.33 1.75 -5.94
CA GLU A 22 -22.07 1.20 -7.06
C GLU A 22 -23.45 0.71 -6.59
N PRO A 23 -24.53 1.46 -6.88
CA PRO A 23 -25.89 1.09 -6.50
C PRO A 23 -26.66 0.30 -7.59
N PHE A 24 -26.08 0.09 -8.77
CA PHE A 24 -26.70 -0.58 -9.92
C PHE A 24 -28.12 -0.09 -10.24
N ASN A 25 -28.37 1.21 -10.10
CA ASN A 25 -29.69 1.83 -10.31
C ASN A 25 -29.73 2.78 -11.54
N GLY A 26 -28.59 2.94 -12.21
CA GLY A 26 -28.47 3.71 -13.45
C GLY A 26 -29.05 2.99 -14.68
N PRO A 27 -29.22 3.71 -15.80
CA PRO A 27 -29.74 3.15 -17.05
C PRO A 27 -28.81 2.09 -17.68
N GLU A 28 -27.51 2.16 -17.39
CA GLU A 28 -26.47 1.22 -17.85
C GLU A 28 -25.55 0.84 -16.69
N ILE A 29 -24.86 -0.30 -16.76
CA ILE A 29 -23.94 -0.78 -15.70
C ILE A 29 -22.81 0.23 -15.45
N THR A 30 -22.38 0.95 -16.49
CA THR A 30 -21.28 1.92 -16.42
C THR A 30 -21.73 3.34 -16.04
N SER A 31 -22.95 3.51 -15.52
CA SER A 31 -23.52 4.85 -15.29
C SER A 31 -22.77 5.63 -14.22
N ASP A 32 -22.41 4.95 -13.12
CA ASP A 32 -21.80 5.59 -11.94
C ASP A 32 -20.29 5.30 -11.85
N ASN A 33 -19.85 4.11 -12.30
CA ASN A 33 -18.45 3.68 -12.26
C ASN A 33 -18.03 3.00 -13.57
N PRO A 34 -16.74 3.05 -13.96
CA PRO A 34 -16.26 2.53 -15.24
C PRO A 34 -16.08 1.00 -15.25
N TRP A 35 -17.18 0.25 -15.10
CA TRP A 35 -17.17 -1.21 -15.19
C TRP A 35 -16.77 -1.70 -16.58
N THR A 36 -16.00 -2.78 -16.63
CA THR A 36 -15.51 -3.48 -17.82
C THR A 36 -15.69 -5.00 -17.66
N GLY A 37 -15.30 -5.81 -18.65
CA GLY A 37 -15.46 -7.28 -18.62
C GLY A 37 -16.68 -7.76 -19.42
N ASP A 38 -17.36 -8.80 -18.94
CA ASP A 38 -18.50 -9.44 -19.60
C ASP A 38 -19.81 -8.64 -19.44
N LEU A 39 -19.81 -7.33 -19.71
CA LEU A 39 -20.96 -6.44 -19.47
C LEU A 39 -22.24 -6.90 -20.17
N ASP A 40 -22.11 -7.51 -21.35
CA ASP A 40 -23.22 -8.06 -22.15
C ASP A 40 -23.91 -9.25 -21.48
N CYS A 41 -23.23 -9.87 -20.52
CA CYS A 41 -23.71 -10.99 -19.73
C CYS A 41 -24.39 -10.55 -18.42
N PHE A 42 -24.64 -9.25 -18.22
CA PHE A 42 -25.35 -8.71 -17.08
C PHE A 42 -26.41 -7.68 -17.51
N VAL A 43 -27.46 -7.55 -16.72
CA VAL A 43 -28.52 -6.55 -16.92
C VAL A 43 -28.92 -5.95 -15.58
N ILE A 44 -29.36 -4.69 -15.58
CA ILE A 44 -29.94 -4.06 -14.40
C ILE A 44 -31.46 -4.29 -14.42
N GLU A 45 -31.98 -5.00 -13.43
CA GLU A 45 -33.41 -5.28 -13.25
C GLU A 45 -33.83 -4.86 -11.84
N ASN A 46 -34.69 -3.83 -11.74
CA ASN A 46 -35.21 -3.30 -10.47
C ASN A 46 -34.12 -2.94 -9.44
N GLY A 47 -33.00 -2.37 -9.90
CA GLY A 47 -31.87 -1.98 -9.02
C GLY A 47 -30.95 -3.14 -8.64
N TRP A 48 -31.04 -4.29 -9.32
CA TRP A 48 -30.11 -5.39 -9.16
C TRP A 48 -29.35 -5.62 -10.46
N LEU A 49 -28.03 -5.77 -10.36
CA LEU A 49 -27.22 -6.36 -11.42
C LEU A 49 -27.48 -7.86 -11.46
N VAL A 50 -28.06 -8.37 -12.54
CA VAL A 50 -28.44 -9.78 -12.71
C VAL A 50 -27.67 -10.41 -13.87
N SER A 51 -27.12 -11.61 -13.67
CA SER A 51 -26.46 -12.37 -14.74
C SER A 51 -27.45 -12.81 -15.83
N ARG A 52 -27.05 -12.66 -17.10
CA ARG A 52 -27.75 -13.05 -18.33
C ARG A 52 -26.74 -13.59 -19.37
N ALA A 53 -26.04 -14.66 -19.02
CA ALA A 53 -24.94 -15.18 -19.85
C ALA A 53 -25.31 -16.42 -20.69
N ASP A 54 -24.41 -16.81 -21.59
CA ASP A 54 -24.50 -18.10 -22.28
C ASP A 54 -24.18 -19.26 -21.29
N PRO A 55 -25.02 -20.31 -21.20
CA PRO A 55 -24.78 -21.50 -20.38
C PRO A 55 -23.42 -22.21 -20.60
N THR A 56 -22.73 -21.97 -21.70
CA THR A 56 -21.47 -22.64 -22.08
C THR A 56 -20.21 -22.03 -21.46
N ARG A 57 -20.22 -20.76 -21.04
CA ARG A 57 -19.02 -20.03 -20.58
C ARG A 57 -18.51 -20.46 -19.20
N LYS A 58 -19.33 -21.14 -18.38
CA LYS A 58 -19.07 -21.62 -16.99
C LYS A 58 -18.79 -20.52 -15.94
N SER A 59 -18.28 -19.37 -16.35
CA SER A 59 -18.18 -18.17 -15.53
C SER A 59 -18.31 -16.92 -16.38
N VAL A 60 -18.81 -15.85 -15.77
CA VAL A 60 -18.75 -14.48 -16.31
C VAL A 60 -18.35 -13.52 -15.20
N SER A 61 -17.71 -12.42 -15.56
CA SER A 61 -17.29 -11.42 -14.60
C SER A 61 -17.27 -10.01 -15.14
N ILE A 62 -17.52 -9.04 -14.27
CA ILE A 62 -17.27 -7.63 -14.52
C ILE A 62 -16.26 -7.09 -13.52
N GLU A 63 -15.50 -6.07 -13.90
CA GLU A 63 -14.48 -5.47 -13.06
C GLU A 63 -14.40 -3.95 -13.22
N THR A 64 -13.98 -3.27 -12.15
CA THR A 64 -13.76 -1.82 -12.12
C THR A 64 -12.47 -1.52 -11.37
N PRO A 65 -11.72 -0.47 -11.76
CA PRO A 65 -10.52 -0.05 -11.04
C PRO A 65 -10.80 0.24 -9.56
N LEU A 66 -9.86 -0.13 -8.70
CA LEU A 66 -9.92 0.08 -7.26
C LEU A 66 -8.55 0.55 -6.74
N VAL A 67 -8.53 1.61 -5.95
CA VAL A 67 -7.32 2.11 -5.27
C VAL A 67 -7.17 1.39 -3.94
N TYR A 68 -5.94 1.03 -3.57
CA TYR A 68 -5.67 0.31 -2.34
C TYR A 68 -5.14 1.24 -1.24
N SER A 69 -5.63 1.03 -0.03
CA SER A 69 -5.25 1.76 1.19
C SER A 69 -4.83 0.79 2.29
N ALA A 70 -4.14 1.30 3.32
CA ALA A 70 -3.76 0.52 4.50
C ALA A 70 -4.96 -0.08 5.22
N THR A 71 -6.06 0.65 5.24
CA THR A 71 -7.32 0.21 5.83
C THR A 71 -8.42 0.34 4.78
N MET A 72 -9.25 -0.69 4.62
CA MET A 72 -10.31 -0.72 3.62
C MET A 72 -11.52 -1.49 4.16
N GLU A 73 -12.72 -1.10 3.72
CA GLU A 73 -13.96 -1.80 4.02
C GLU A 73 -14.72 -2.03 2.71
N TRP A 74 -15.13 -3.27 2.46
CA TRP A 74 -16.01 -3.66 1.35
C TRP A 74 -17.34 -4.12 1.92
N GLU A 75 -18.44 -3.50 1.51
CA GLU A 75 -19.80 -3.91 1.84
C GLU A 75 -20.57 -4.18 0.55
N PHE A 76 -21.25 -5.33 0.47
CA PHE A 76 -22.01 -5.69 -0.73
C PHE A 76 -23.16 -6.64 -0.41
N GLU A 77 -24.19 -6.58 -1.25
CA GLU A 77 -25.39 -7.43 -1.14
C GLU A 77 -25.55 -8.30 -2.38
N ILE A 78 -25.80 -9.59 -2.16
CA ILE A 78 -25.95 -10.60 -3.22
C ILE A 78 -27.20 -11.43 -3.04
N ARG A 79 -27.71 -11.92 -4.16
CA ARG A 79 -28.82 -12.88 -4.21
C ARG A 79 -28.51 -14.03 -5.15
N MET A 80 -28.93 -15.23 -4.75
CA MET A 80 -28.96 -16.42 -5.61
C MET A 80 -30.31 -17.13 -5.43
N ASP A 81 -31.09 -17.30 -6.50
CA ASP A 81 -32.43 -17.92 -6.42
C ASP A 81 -32.41 -19.46 -6.30
N PHE A 82 -31.26 -20.01 -5.92
CA PHE A 82 -31.00 -21.44 -5.82
C PHE A 82 -29.99 -21.73 -4.71
N LYS A 83 -29.93 -23.00 -4.30
CA LYS A 83 -28.92 -23.51 -3.38
C LYS A 83 -27.52 -23.54 -4.02
N PRO A 84 -26.53 -22.81 -3.50
CA PRO A 84 -25.18 -22.80 -4.06
C PRO A 84 -24.47 -24.16 -3.99
N SER A 85 -23.41 -24.31 -4.80
CA SER A 85 -22.59 -25.52 -4.90
C SER A 85 -21.19 -25.17 -5.38
N ASP A 86 -20.27 -26.13 -5.43
CA ASP A 86 -18.89 -25.88 -5.94
C ASP A 86 -18.84 -25.47 -7.43
N GLN A 87 -19.94 -25.67 -8.18
CA GLN A 87 -20.09 -25.24 -9.57
C GLN A 87 -20.96 -23.99 -9.73
N ASN A 88 -21.67 -23.57 -8.68
CA ASN A 88 -22.64 -22.47 -8.73
C ASN A 88 -22.44 -21.59 -7.49
N HIS A 89 -21.61 -20.55 -7.63
CA HIS A 89 -21.18 -19.68 -6.54
C HIS A 89 -20.70 -18.32 -7.07
N ILE A 90 -20.67 -17.32 -6.18
CA ILE A 90 -20.17 -15.97 -6.46
C ILE A 90 -18.75 -15.82 -5.92
N ARG A 91 -17.90 -15.06 -6.61
CA ARG A 91 -16.65 -14.53 -6.08
C ARG A 91 -16.59 -13.02 -6.23
N LEU A 92 -16.18 -12.34 -5.17
CA LEU A 92 -15.79 -10.94 -5.21
C LEU A 92 -14.29 -10.85 -4.93
N HIS A 93 -13.52 -10.52 -5.96
CA HIS A 93 -12.08 -10.28 -5.85
C HIS A 93 -11.87 -8.85 -5.41
N VAL A 94 -11.22 -8.69 -4.26
CA VAL A 94 -11.16 -7.43 -3.51
C VAL A 94 -9.77 -6.82 -3.50
N TYR A 95 -8.72 -7.64 -3.65
CA TYR A 95 -7.33 -7.18 -3.58
C TYR A 95 -6.40 -8.07 -4.42
N LEU A 96 -5.62 -7.48 -5.31
CA LEU A 96 -4.59 -8.15 -6.10
C LEU A 96 -3.23 -7.58 -5.73
N ASP A 97 -2.49 -8.35 -4.95
CA ASP A 97 -1.13 -8.01 -4.53
C ASP A 97 -0.14 -8.58 -5.56
N ASP A 98 0.18 -7.77 -6.59
CA ASP A 98 1.01 -8.10 -7.75
C ASP A 98 2.44 -7.55 -7.59
N GLN A 99 3.23 -8.20 -6.75
CA GLN A 99 4.66 -7.89 -6.55
C GLN A 99 5.51 -8.53 -7.66
N ARG A 100 5.43 -7.97 -8.87
CA ARG A 100 6.06 -8.52 -10.08
C ARG A 100 7.55 -8.80 -9.94
N MET A 101 8.28 -7.94 -9.21
CA MET A 101 9.72 -8.08 -8.98
C MET A 101 10.08 -9.27 -8.08
N LEU A 102 9.17 -9.69 -7.20
CA LEU A 102 9.33 -10.88 -6.35
C LEU A 102 8.71 -12.13 -6.99
N GLY A 103 8.11 -12.01 -8.18
CA GLY A 103 7.33 -13.07 -8.82
C GLY A 103 6.10 -13.51 -8.00
N LEU A 104 5.67 -12.69 -7.05
CA LEU A 104 4.55 -12.96 -6.17
C LEU A 104 3.31 -12.23 -6.70
N LYS A 105 2.25 -12.99 -6.96
CA LYS A 105 0.96 -12.46 -7.37
C LYS A 105 -0.13 -13.15 -6.59
N ASN A 106 -0.72 -12.44 -5.65
CA ASN A 106 -1.70 -12.94 -4.70
C ASN A 106 -3.07 -12.30 -4.94
N ASP A 107 -4.06 -13.10 -5.32
CA ASP A 107 -5.44 -12.67 -5.53
C ASP A 107 -6.29 -13.01 -4.31
N TYR A 108 -6.85 -12.00 -3.65
CA TYR A 108 -7.70 -12.12 -2.48
C TYR A 108 -9.18 -11.95 -2.86
N TYR A 109 -10.01 -12.90 -2.48
CA TYR A 109 -11.42 -12.88 -2.82
C TYR A 109 -12.31 -13.56 -1.78
N VAL A 110 -13.54 -13.05 -1.66
CA VAL A 110 -14.63 -13.70 -0.93
C VAL A 110 -15.37 -14.62 -1.90
N GLN A 111 -15.52 -15.90 -1.55
CA GLN A 111 -16.39 -16.84 -2.26
C GLN A 111 -17.63 -17.15 -1.43
N ILE A 112 -18.80 -17.00 -2.04
CA ILE A 112 -20.10 -17.28 -1.41
C ILE A 112 -20.74 -18.48 -2.10
N GLY A 113 -20.80 -19.60 -1.38
CA GLY A 113 -21.38 -20.84 -1.86
C GLY A 113 -20.35 -21.94 -2.11
N SER A 114 -20.73 -23.15 -1.69
CA SER A 114 -20.00 -24.40 -1.89
C SER A 114 -20.92 -25.58 -1.58
N ASN A 115 -20.51 -26.80 -1.93
CA ASN A 115 -21.22 -28.01 -1.49
C ASN A 115 -21.23 -28.17 0.04
N LYS A 116 -20.26 -27.54 0.73
CA LYS A 116 -20.20 -27.46 2.19
C LYS A 116 -21.09 -26.36 2.79
N LYS A 117 -21.77 -25.56 1.95
CA LYS A 117 -22.63 -24.44 2.36
C LYS A 117 -21.85 -23.34 3.08
N THR A 118 -20.66 -23.03 2.55
CA THR A 118 -19.73 -22.11 3.19
C THR A 118 -19.60 -20.80 2.42
N ILE A 119 -19.37 -19.73 3.19
CA ILE A 119 -18.70 -18.52 2.74
C ILE A 119 -17.22 -18.65 3.12
N THR A 120 -16.32 -18.23 2.25
CA THR A 120 -14.87 -18.29 2.50
C THR A 120 -14.15 -17.05 2.03
N PHE A 121 -13.17 -16.57 2.80
CA PHE A 121 -12.15 -15.63 2.32
C PHE A 121 -10.90 -16.42 1.92
N ARG A 122 -10.36 -16.16 0.73
CA ARG A 122 -9.27 -16.94 0.14
C ARG A 122 -8.18 -16.05 -0.42
N LYS A 123 -6.96 -16.61 -0.43
CA LYS A 123 -5.78 -16.10 -1.12
C LYS A 123 -5.38 -17.10 -2.20
N HIS A 124 -5.25 -16.66 -3.44
CA HIS A 124 -4.69 -17.48 -4.52
C HIS A 124 -3.37 -16.90 -4.98
N THR A 125 -2.29 -17.61 -4.69
CA THR A 125 -0.96 -17.33 -5.23
C THR A 125 -0.86 -17.88 -6.64
N ALA A 126 -0.44 -17.09 -7.63
CA ALA A 126 -0.40 -17.50 -9.03
C ALA A 126 0.45 -18.76 -9.30
N THR A 127 1.49 -18.99 -8.49
CA THR A 127 2.37 -20.18 -8.57
C THR A 127 1.74 -21.43 -7.94
N GLU A 128 0.67 -21.27 -7.14
CA GLU A 128 0.01 -22.36 -6.45
C GLU A 128 -1.20 -22.87 -7.25
N LYS A 129 -1.34 -24.20 -7.28
CA LYS A 129 -2.44 -24.85 -8.01
C LYS A 129 -3.82 -24.60 -7.39
N ASN A 130 -3.88 -24.48 -6.06
CA ASN A 130 -5.13 -24.33 -5.32
C ASN A 130 -5.07 -23.10 -4.43
N PRO A 131 -6.17 -22.34 -4.28
CA PRO A 131 -6.24 -21.22 -3.36
C PRO A 131 -6.19 -21.70 -1.89
N LYS A 132 -5.49 -20.94 -1.04
CA LYS A 132 -5.50 -21.10 0.42
C LYS A 132 -6.77 -20.48 0.98
N ILE A 133 -7.47 -21.21 1.84
CA ILE A 133 -8.62 -20.71 2.59
C ILE A 133 -8.09 -20.03 3.86
N LEU A 134 -8.43 -18.76 4.03
CA LEU A 134 -8.04 -17.97 5.20
C LEU A 134 -9.16 -17.93 6.25
N ILE A 135 -10.41 -17.78 5.81
CA ILE A 135 -11.61 -17.84 6.66
C ILE A 135 -12.61 -18.78 6.00
N GLU A 136 -13.27 -19.66 6.77
CA GLU A 136 -14.37 -20.52 6.30
C GLU A 136 -15.47 -20.60 7.36
N LYS A 137 -16.72 -20.31 6.96
CA LYS A 137 -17.89 -20.44 7.83
C LYS A 137 -19.06 -21.06 7.07
N ALA A 138 -19.71 -22.07 7.68
CA ALA A 138 -20.97 -22.59 7.19
C ALA A 138 -22.13 -21.70 7.66
N LEU A 139 -23.05 -21.35 6.76
CA LEU A 139 -24.20 -20.49 7.06
C LEU A 139 -25.51 -21.16 6.64
N ASP A 140 -26.53 -21.07 7.48
CA ASP A 140 -27.84 -21.68 7.22
C ASP A 140 -28.54 -21.04 6.00
N VAL A 141 -28.30 -19.75 5.74
CA VAL A 141 -28.83 -19.06 4.54
C VAL A 141 -28.37 -19.71 3.23
N LEU A 142 -27.25 -20.45 3.24
CA LEU A 142 -26.72 -21.16 2.07
C LEU A 142 -27.36 -22.55 1.86
N LEU A 143 -28.41 -22.90 2.61
CA LEU A 143 -29.17 -24.14 2.46
C LEU A 143 -30.22 -24.09 1.33
N GLY A 144 -30.60 -22.89 0.87
CA GLY A 144 -31.65 -22.66 -0.12
C GLY A 144 -31.32 -21.47 -1.02
N ALA A 145 -32.34 -20.73 -1.46
CA ALA A 145 -32.12 -19.43 -2.09
C ALA A 145 -31.44 -18.48 -1.09
N VAL A 146 -30.49 -17.70 -1.58
CA VAL A 146 -29.59 -16.87 -0.78
C VAL A 146 -29.97 -15.42 -0.98
N ASP A 147 -30.13 -14.70 0.12
CA ASP A 147 -30.11 -13.24 0.19
C ASP A 147 -29.15 -12.89 1.33
N LEU A 148 -28.03 -12.26 1.01
CA LEU A 148 -26.91 -12.10 1.94
C LEU A 148 -26.21 -10.77 1.72
N LYS A 149 -26.06 -10.02 2.82
CA LYS A 149 -25.16 -8.87 2.88
C LYS A 149 -23.86 -9.28 3.57
N VAL A 150 -22.75 -8.91 2.96
CA VAL A 150 -21.40 -9.27 3.39
C VAL A 150 -20.61 -7.99 3.59
N LYS A 151 -19.81 -7.97 4.65
CA LYS A 151 -18.82 -6.93 4.89
C LYS A 151 -17.45 -7.55 5.12
N LEU A 152 -16.41 -7.01 4.51
CA LEU A 152 -15.02 -7.41 4.70
C LEU A 152 -14.23 -6.16 5.08
N THR A 153 -13.34 -6.27 6.07
CA THR A 153 -12.39 -5.19 6.38
C THR A 153 -10.96 -5.69 6.25
N LEU A 154 -10.07 -4.78 5.84
CA LEU A 154 -8.63 -4.86 5.92
C LEU A 154 -8.16 -3.76 6.86
N GLU A 155 -7.34 -4.08 7.85
CA GLU A 155 -6.77 -3.13 8.80
C GLU A 155 -5.25 -3.18 8.73
N ASN A 156 -4.63 -2.01 8.54
CA ASN A 156 -3.18 -1.81 8.52
C ASN A 156 -2.42 -2.81 7.63
N HIS A 157 -2.92 -3.04 6.41
CA HIS A 157 -2.39 -3.97 5.41
C HIS A 157 -2.32 -5.45 5.86
N LYS A 158 -2.90 -5.83 7.00
CA LYS A 158 -2.59 -7.12 7.61
C LYS A 158 -3.78 -7.90 8.14
N ILE A 159 -4.68 -7.25 8.88
CA ILE A 159 -5.76 -7.95 9.59
C ILE A 159 -7.01 -7.92 8.71
N TRP A 160 -7.55 -9.11 8.39
CA TRP A 160 -8.77 -9.25 7.61
C TRP A 160 -9.91 -9.76 8.47
N ASN A 161 -11.05 -9.06 8.46
CA ASN A 161 -12.25 -9.46 9.19
C ASN A 161 -13.44 -9.62 8.24
N LEU A 162 -14.14 -10.75 8.32
CA LEU A 162 -15.30 -11.06 7.47
C LEU A 162 -16.58 -11.10 8.32
N TYR A 163 -17.60 -10.39 7.87
CA TYR A 163 -18.89 -10.23 8.52
C TYR A 163 -20.04 -10.57 7.56
N VAL A 164 -21.18 -10.96 8.13
CA VAL A 164 -22.46 -11.08 7.40
C VAL A 164 -23.58 -10.41 8.17
N LEU A 165 -24.57 -9.88 7.47
CA LEU A 165 -25.73 -9.28 8.14
C LEU A 165 -26.67 -10.37 8.65
N GLU A 166 -26.86 -10.41 9.97
CA GLU A 166 -27.85 -11.25 10.64
C GLU A 166 -28.75 -10.37 11.51
N LYS A 167 -30.07 -10.49 11.33
CA LYS A 167 -31.07 -9.74 12.13
C LYS A 167 -30.81 -8.22 12.17
N GLY A 168 -30.42 -7.65 11.03
CA GLY A 168 -30.21 -6.22 10.89
C GLY A 168 -28.85 -5.69 11.38
N ARG A 169 -27.91 -6.55 11.80
CA ARG A 169 -26.57 -6.13 12.23
C ARG A 169 -25.48 -7.00 11.59
N PHE A 170 -24.32 -6.41 11.26
CA PHE A 170 -23.18 -7.16 10.75
C PHE A 170 -22.51 -7.94 11.90
N VAL A 171 -22.47 -9.27 11.77
CA VAL A 171 -21.87 -10.19 12.75
C VAL A 171 -20.54 -10.71 12.19
N LEU A 172 -19.48 -10.62 12.99
CA LEU A 172 -18.16 -11.16 12.65
C LEU A 172 -18.22 -12.69 12.57
N ILE A 173 -17.86 -13.25 11.42
CA ILE A 173 -17.84 -14.70 11.20
C ILE A 173 -16.44 -15.30 11.11
N GLY A 174 -15.41 -14.46 10.97
CA GLY A 174 -14.01 -14.87 11.11
C GLY A 174 -13.03 -13.72 10.93
N SER A 175 -11.81 -13.93 11.42
CA SER A 175 -10.68 -13.01 11.33
C SER A 175 -9.41 -13.79 10.98
N CYS A 176 -8.50 -13.19 10.23
CA CYS A 176 -7.18 -13.76 9.96
C CYS A 176 -6.12 -12.69 9.71
N GLU A 177 -4.86 -13.02 10.00
CA GLU A 177 -3.72 -12.21 9.56
C GLU A 177 -3.22 -12.72 8.21
N SER A 178 -3.18 -11.83 7.22
CA SER A 178 -2.53 -12.07 5.93
C SER A 178 -2.10 -10.73 5.34
N GLU A 179 -0.80 -10.47 5.42
CA GLU A 179 -0.21 -9.23 4.96
C GLU A 179 -0.33 -9.05 3.44
N VAL A 180 -0.61 -7.82 3.02
CA VAL A 180 -0.60 -7.36 1.63
C VAL A 180 0.42 -6.23 1.47
N SER A 181 1.06 -6.16 0.31
CA SER A 181 2.12 -5.19 0.10
C SER A 181 1.60 -3.75 0.02
N SER A 182 2.28 -2.82 0.70
CA SER A 182 2.07 -1.38 0.57
C SER A 182 2.53 -0.83 -0.79
N SER A 183 3.28 -1.59 -1.59
CA SER A 183 3.70 -1.22 -2.94
C SER A 183 2.59 -1.37 -3.98
N CYS A 184 1.57 -2.19 -3.70
CA CYS A 184 0.42 -2.37 -4.57
C CYS A 184 -0.58 -1.23 -4.32
N LYS A 185 -0.53 -0.17 -5.15
CA LYS A 185 -1.36 1.05 -4.98
C LYS A 185 -2.78 0.93 -5.52
N GLY A 186 -3.08 -0.11 -6.29
CA GLY A 186 -4.42 -0.35 -6.83
C GLY A 186 -4.48 -1.61 -7.67
N GLY A 187 -5.70 -1.99 -8.03
CA GLY A 187 -5.98 -3.16 -8.85
C GLY A 187 -7.40 -3.12 -9.40
N GLN A 188 -7.98 -4.28 -9.61
CA GLN A 188 -9.33 -4.42 -10.13
C GLN A 188 -10.21 -5.07 -9.07
N LEU A 189 -11.33 -4.42 -8.74
CA LEU A 189 -12.44 -5.09 -8.07
C LEU A 189 -13.15 -5.95 -9.12
N ARG A 190 -13.28 -7.25 -8.90
CA ARG A 190 -13.96 -8.14 -9.86
C ARG A 190 -15.10 -8.91 -9.21
N PHE A 191 -16.30 -8.79 -9.78
CA PHE A 191 -17.47 -9.61 -9.45
C PHE A 191 -17.59 -10.76 -10.47
N GLU A 192 -17.40 -12.00 -10.02
CA GLU A 192 -17.45 -13.21 -10.85
C GLU A 192 -18.63 -14.11 -10.42
N CYS A 193 -19.46 -14.50 -11.39
CA CYS A 193 -20.46 -15.55 -11.22
C CYS A 193 -19.96 -16.83 -11.88
N ARG A 194 -19.82 -17.91 -11.10
CA ARG A 194 -19.52 -19.26 -11.62
C ARG A 194 -20.77 -20.10 -11.61
N TYR A 195 -21.05 -20.77 -12.73
CA TYR A 195 -22.32 -21.44 -12.92
C TYR A 195 -22.24 -22.69 -13.81
N SER A 196 -23.21 -23.56 -13.56
CA SER A 196 -23.58 -24.68 -14.42
C SER A 196 -24.60 -24.26 -15.49
N LYS A 197 -24.79 -25.09 -16.51
CA LYS A 197 -25.69 -24.79 -17.64
C LYS A 197 -27.13 -24.43 -17.24
N THR A 198 -27.59 -24.85 -16.07
CA THR A 198 -28.97 -24.66 -15.61
C THR A 198 -29.17 -23.44 -14.71
N ARG A 199 -28.10 -22.70 -14.35
CA ARG A 199 -28.13 -21.64 -13.32
C ARG A 199 -27.55 -20.31 -13.76
N VAL A 200 -27.35 -20.13 -15.07
CA VAL A 200 -26.66 -18.97 -15.65
C VAL A 200 -27.33 -17.62 -15.37
N ASN A 201 -28.62 -17.60 -15.04
CA ASN A 201 -29.44 -16.38 -14.94
C ASN A 201 -29.85 -16.03 -13.50
N ASP A 202 -29.38 -16.79 -12.52
CA ASP A 202 -29.95 -16.78 -11.18
C ASP A 202 -29.01 -16.12 -10.14
N PHE A 203 -28.01 -15.33 -10.57
CA PHE A 203 -27.11 -14.58 -9.71
C PHE A 203 -27.41 -13.08 -9.79
N ALA A 204 -27.43 -12.40 -8.65
CA ALA A 204 -27.63 -10.97 -8.59
C ALA A 204 -26.79 -10.26 -7.52
N CYS A 205 -26.49 -8.99 -7.74
CA CYS A 205 -25.85 -8.07 -6.79
C CYS A 205 -26.65 -6.77 -6.73
N ASN A 206 -26.96 -6.27 -5.52
CA ASN A 206 -27.73 -5.03 -5.34
C ASN A 206 -26.82 -3.81 -5.36
N TYR A 207 -25.78 -3.84 -4.53
CA TYR A 207 -24.82 -2.75 -4.43
C TYR A 207 -23.44 -3.26 -4.01
N ILE A 208 -22.43 -2.45 -4.29
CA ILE A 208 -21.08 -2.57 -3.75
C ILE A 208 -20.63 -1.20 -3.25
N ILE A 209 -20.24 -1.12 -1.99
CA ILE A 209 -19.69 0.07 -1.35
C ILE A 209 -18.29 -0.27 -0.86
N ILE A 210 -17.32 0.58 -1.18
CA ILE A 210 -15.95 0.44 -0.70
C ILE A 210 -15.53 1.75 -0.07
N SER A 211 -14.92 1.67 1.10
CA SER A 211 -14.40 2.80 1.86
C SER A 211 -12.91 2.59 2.12
N ASP A 212 -12.14 3.67 2.13
CA ASP A 212 -10.73 3.71 2.53
C ASP A 212 -10.54 3.88 4.05
N ASN A 213 -11.64 3.78 4.79
CA ASN A 213 -11.75 3.83 6.24
C ASN A 213 -12.81 2.82 6.69
N ILE A 214 -12.67 2.28 7.90
CA ILE A 214 -13.68 1.37 8.47
C ILE A 214 -14.75 2.19 9.17
N SER A 215 -16.01 1.97 8.79
CA SER A 215 -17.14 2.65 9.41
C SER A 215 -17.35 2.16 10.84
N ILE A 216 -17.22 3.06 11.81
CA ILE A 216 -17.76 2.88 13.16
C ILE A 216 -19.20 3.37 13.06
N GLU A 217 -20.20 2.48 13.01
CA GLU A 217 -21.61 2.90 12.92
C GLU A 217 -21.93 3.93 14.02
N PRO A 218 -22.31 5.18 13.68
CA PRO A 218 -22.81 6.13 14.65
C PRO A 218 -24.31 5.89 14.87
N GLU A 219 -24.73 5.78 16.13
CA GLU A 219 -26.15 5.82 16.52
C GLU A 219 -26.80 7.08 15.91
N LYS A 220 -27.84 6.89 15.09
CA LYS A 220 -28.57 8.01 14.49
C LYS A 220 -29.65 8.51 15.46
N PRO A 221 -29.85 9.84 15.62
CA PRO A 221 -30.82 10.39 16.57
C PRO A 221 -32.25 10.42 16.00
N ASP A 222 -33.22 10.10 16.86
CA ASP A 222 -34.67 10.15 16.62
C ASP A 222 -35.25 11.56 16.45
N THR A 223 -36.33 11.69 15.67
CA THR A 223 -37.47 12.62 15.89
C THR A 223 -38.66 12.33 14.92
N PRO A 224 -39.93 12.73 15.22
CA PRO A 224 -41.03 11.78 15.52
C PRO A 224 -42.38 11.95 14.75
N GLU A 225 -43.31 11.00 15.00
CA GLU A 225 -44.81 10.97 14.82
C GLU A 225 -45.40 10.98 13.38
N GLU A 226 -46.40 10.19 12.95
CA GLU A 226 -47.55 9.42 13.52
C GLU A 226 -48.23 8.61 12.34
N PRO A 227 -49.29 7.77 12.49
CA PRO A 227 -49.75 6.89 13.58
C PRO A 227 -49.97 5.41 13.12
N GLU A 228 -50.25 4.56 14.11
CA GLU A 228 -50.29 3.09 14.10
C GLU A 228 -51.39 2.41 13.26
N GLU A 229 -51.03 1.26 12.66
CA GLU A 229 -51.90 0.09 12.47
C GLU A 229 -51.24 -1.15 13.15
N PRO A 230 -52.04 -2.13 13.61
CA PRO A 230 -51.82 -2.79 14.90
C PRO A 230 -50.82 -3.95 14.89
N ASN A 231 -50.00 -3.96 15.94
CA ASN A 231 -49.16 -5.01 16.53
C ASN A 231 -49.18 -6.43 15.90
N GLU A 232 -47.99 -6.86 15.49
CA GLU A 232 -47.52 -8.25 15.54
C GLU A 232 -46.04 -8.27 16.04
N PRO A 233 -45.60 -9.38 16.65
CA PRO A 233 -45.20 -9.50 18.05
C PRO A 233 -43.81 -8.95 18.39
N ASP A 234 -43.64 -8.51 19.65
CA ASP A 234 -42.40 -8.00 20.24
C ASP A 234 -41.13 -8.74 19.76
N GLU A 235 -40.17 -7.98 19.25
CA GLU A 235 -38.80 -8.45 19.07
C GLU A 235 -38.26 -8.98 20.42
N PRO A 236 -37.52 -10.09 20.43
CA PRO A 236 -37.07 -10.69 21.68
C PRO A 236 -36.13 -9.74 22.40
N LEU A 237 -36.53 -9.29 23.59
CA LEU A 237 -35.73 -8.48 24.51
C LEU A 237 -34.31 -9.07 24.67
N VAL A 238 -33.29 -8.36 24.16
CA VAL A 238 -31.89 -8.79 24.23
C VAL A 238 -31.23 -8.14 25.46
N LEU A 239 -31.19 -8.89 26.56
CA LEU A 239 -30.56 -8.43 27.80
C LEU A 239 -29.04 -8.63 27.79
N PRO A 240 -28.25 -7.76 28.46
CA PRO A 240 -26.82 -7.96 28.62
C PRO A 240 -26.48 -9.28 29.30
N ARG A 241 -25.39 -9.89 28.87
CA ARG A 241 -24.88 -11.19 29.33
C ARG A 241 -23.40 -11.09 29.69
N LEU A 242 -23.04 -11.69 30.83
CA LEU A 242 -21.66 -11.82 31.26
C LEU A 242 -20.90 -12.78 30.32
N LEU A 243 -19.77 -12.30 29.79
CA LEU A 243 -18.87 -13.00 28.88
C LEU A 243 -17.68 -13.61 29.60
N ALA A 244 -17.04 -12.83 30.45
CA ALA A 244 -15.83 -13.25 31.16
C ALA A 244 -15.72 -12.58 32.53
N ILE A 245 -15.00 -13.26 33.44
CA ILE A 245 -14.58 -12.72 34.73
C ILE A 245 -13.07 -12.90 34.81
N GLN A 246 -12.34 -11.78 34.89
CA GLN A 246 -10.89 -11.80 35.05
C GLN A 246 -10.51 -11.40 36.48
N PRO A 247 -9.77 -12.25 37.22
CA PRO A 247 -9.18 -11.82 38.48
C PRO A 247 -8.05 -10.82 38.20
N ILE A 248 -8.16 -9.61 38.74
CA ILE A 248 -7.08 -8.61 38.72
C ILE A 248 -6.19 -8.81 39.94
N THR A 249 -6.81 -9.08 41.09
CA THR A 249 -6.14 -9.43 42.34
C THR A 249 -6.97 -10.46 43.10
N GLU A 250 -6.49 -10.88 44.28
CA GLU A 250 -7.21 -11.80 45.17
C GLU A 250 -8.53 -11.23 45.72
N SER A 251 -8.82 -9.93 45.52
CA SER A 251 -10.03 -9.25 45.99
C SER A 251 -10.72 -8.38 44.96
N VAL A 252 -10.17 -8.26 43.74
CA VAL A 252 -10.71 -7.42 42.65
C VAL A 252 -10.86 -8.24 41.39
N PHE A 253 -12.06 -8.17 40.81
CA PHE A 253 -12.43 -8.88 39.58
C PHE A 253 -12.98 -7.89 38.57
N GLN A 254 -12.64 -8.09 37.29
CA GLN A 254 -13.25 -7.39 36.18
C GLN A 254 -14.24 -8.31 35.48
N LEU A 255 -15.48 -7.86 35.35
CA LEU A 255 -16.57 -8.56 34.68
C LEU A 255 -16.77 -7.91 33.31
N GLN A 256 -16.76 -8.71 32.25
CA GLN A 256 -16.99 -8.26 30.88
C GLN A 256 -18.39 -8.68 30.43
N TYR A 257 -19.19 -7.75 29.93
CA TYR A 257 -20.51 -7.97 29.36
C TYR A 257 -20.51 -7.73 27.85
N ASN A 258 -21.40 -8.40 27.13
CA ASN A 258 -21.56 -8.21 25.68
C ASN A 258 -22.34 -6.94 25.30
N LEU A 259 -23.06 -6.36 26.26
CA LEU A 259 -23.85 -5.13 26.13
C LEU A 259 -23.69 -4.29 27.42
N PRO A 260 -23.88 -2.96 27.37
CA PRO A 260 -23.73 -2.10 28.54
C PRO A 260 -24.67 -2.49 29.68
N VAL A 261 -24.16 -2.45 30.91
CA VAL A 261 -24.94 -2.75 32.11
C VAL A 261 -25.09 -1.52 33.01
N ASP A 262 -26.21 -1.42 33.70
CA ASP A 262 -26.43 -0.48 34.78
C ASP A 262 -26.23 -1.15 36.15
N ILE A 263 -25.21 -0.68 36.87
CA ILE A 263 -24.82 -1.21 38.18
C ILE A 263 -25.40 -0.43 39.37
N ARG A 264 -26.24 0.60 39.15
CA ARG A 264 -26.75 1.48 40.23
C ARG A 264 -27.48 0.73 41.35
N GLU A 265 -28.28 -0.27 40.98
CA GLU A 265 -29.03 -1.12 41.91
C GLU A 265 -28.43 -2.54 42.01
N ALA A 266 -27.24 -2.75 41.42
CA ALA A 266 -26.64 -4.06 41.36
C ALA A 266 -26.02 -4.48 42.68
N ILE A 267 -26.11 -5.77 42.99
CA ILE A 267 -25.52 -6.40 44.15
C ILE A 267 -24.72 -7.61 43.66
N PHE A 268 -23.41 -7.56 43.86
CA PHE A 268 -22.52 -8.71 43.68
C PHE A 268 -22.18 -9.25 45.06
N SER A 269 -22.34 -10.55 45.26
CA SER A 269 -22.06 -11.18 46.56
C SER A 269 -21.45 -12.56 46.40
N ILE A 270 -20.54 -12.89 47.30
CA ILE A 270 -19.93 -14.22 47.37
C ILE A 270 -20.23 -14.80 48.75
N SER A 271 -20.76 -16.02 48.79
CA SER A 271 -21.08 -16.71 50.04
C SER A 271 -19.82 -16.87 50.90
N GLY A 272 -19.85 -16.38 52.14
CA GLY A 272 -18.72 -16.42 53.08
C GLY A 272 -17.73 -15.24 52.99
N ILE A 273 -17.69 -14.53 51.87
CA ILE A 273 -16.88 -13.30 51.67
C ILE A 273 -17.73 -12.05 51.97
N GLY A 274 -18.96 -12.00 51.46
CA GLY A 274 -19.92 -10.90 51.63
C GLY A 274 -20.27 -10.21 50.32
N ASN A 275 -20.91 -9.04 50.41
CA ASN A 275 -21.23 -8.20 49.24
C ASN A 275 -19.97 -7.45 48.78
N ALA A 276 -19.89 -7.13 47.50
CA ALA A 276 -18.85 -6.26 46.95
C ALA A 276 -18.91 -4.89 47.66
N SER A 277 -17.78 -4.44 48.17
CA SER A 277 -17.65 -3.16 48.88
C SER A 277 -17.48 -1.98 47.92
N ARG A 278 -17.05 -2.24 46.68
CA ARG A 278 -16.95 -1.24 45.62
C ARG A 278 -17.30 -1.84 44.27
N MET A 279 -18.01 -1.06 43.45
CA MET A 279 -18.34 -1.36 42.06
C MET A 279 -18.11 -0.12 41.22
N THR A 280 -17.37 -0.23 40.12
CA THR A 280 -17.09 0.88 39.19
C THR A 280 -16.99 0.37 37.77
N TYR A 281 -17.39 1.17 36.80
CA TYR A 281 -17.09 0.90 35.40
C TYR A 281 -15.58 1.03 35.14
N ALA A 282 -15.02 0.11 34.36
CA ALA A 282 -13.61 0.15 33.95
C ALA A 282 -13.42 0.83 32.58
N ASP A 283 -14.52 1.10 31.88
CA ASP A 283 -14.56 1.80 30.60
C ASP A 283 -15.80 2.71 30.51
N ASP A 284 -15.79 3.63 29.54
CA ASP A 284 -16.87 4.59 29.32
C ASP A 284 -18.11 3.97 28.64
N MET A 285 -17.94 2.83 27.97
CA MET A 285 -19.00 2.06 27.31
C MET A 285 -19.84 1.22 28.30
N ARG A 286 -19.42 1.13 29.57
CA ARG A 286 -20.05 0.38 30.66
C ARG A 286 -20.21 -1.12 30.40
N ILE A 287 -19.31 -1.69 29.59
CA ILE A 287 -19.28 -3.13 29.31
C ILE A 287 -18.29 -3.90 30.20
N HIS A 288 -17.33 -3.23 30.84
CA HIS A 288 -16.47 -3.78 31.88
C HIS A 288 -16.81 -3.17 33.25
N VAL A 289 -17.06 -4.03 34.23
CA VAL A 289 -17.37 -3.65 35.62
C VAL A 289 -16.31 -4.24 36.55
N ASN A 290 -15.58 -3.38 37.23
CA ASN A 290 -14.68 -3.79 38.31
C ASN A 290 -15.46 -3.89 39.62
N ILE A 291 -15.40 -5.06 40.27
CA ILE A 291 -15.97 -5.30 41.60
C ILE A 291 -14.84 -5.61 42.59
N SER A 292 -15.00 -5.14 43.82
CA SER A 292 -14.01 -5.35 44.90
C SER A 292 -14.68 -5.88 46.16
N PHE A 293 -14.01 -6.78 46.88
CA PHE A 293 -14.47 -7.33 48.16
C PHE A 293 -13.52 -6.97 49.30
N ASP A 294 -14.04 -6.74 50.50
CA ASP A 294 -13.22 -6.39 51.67
C ASP A 294 -12.37 -7.56 52.21
N LYS A 295 -12.64 -8.79 51.76
CA LYS A 295 -11.87 -9.98 52.11
C LYS A 295 -11.34 -10.62 50.85
N GLU A 296 -10.07 -11.02 50.89
CA GLU A 296 -9.40 -11.75 49.82
C GLU A 296 -9.95 -13.18 49.69
N LEU A 297 -10.08 -13.63 48.45
CA LEU A 297 -10.39 -15.01 48.09
C LEU A 297 -9.11 -15.85 48.14
N LYS A 298 -9.25 -17.13 48.51
CA LYS A 298 -8.11 -18.05 48.58
C LYS A 298 -7.88 -18.73 47.23
N VAL A 299 -6.62 -18.76 46.81
CA VAL A 299 -6.19 -19.48 45.61
C VAL A 299 -6.48 -20.99 45.74
N GLY A 300 -6.92 -21.61 44.63
CA GLY A 300 -7.33 -23.01 44.52
C GLY A 300 -8.73 -23.33 45.05
N MET A 301 -9.48 -22.34 45.58
CA MET A 301 -10.85 -22.53 46.06
C MET A 301 -11.88 -21.95 45.09
N GLY A 302 -12.97 -22.69 44.87
CA GLY A 302 -14.15 -22.24 44.12
C GLY A 302 -15.10 -21.42 44.97
N TYR A 303 -15.57 -20.31 44.41
CA TYR A 303 -16.52 -19.39 45.02
C TYR A 303 -17.66 -19.10 44.04
N ASP A 304 -18.90 -19.11 44.51
CA ASP A 304 -20.03 -18.70 43.68
C ASP A 304 -20.25 -17.19 43.81
N LEU A 305 -20.06 -16.47 42.70
CA LEU A 305 -20.40 -15.07 42.56
C LEU A 305 -21.87 -14.95 42.16
N LEU A 306 -22.71 -14.52 43.10
CA LEU A 306 -24.09 -14.16 42.86
C LEU A 306 -24.18 -12.71 42.40
N CYS A 307 -24.88 -12.51 41.28
CA CYS A 307 -25.16 -11.22 40.70
C CYS A 307 -26.68 -11.00 40.64
N SER A 308 -27.15 -9.93 41.28
CA SER A 308 -28.56 -9.52 41.27
C SER A 308 -28.71 -8.01 41.12
N GLY A 309 -29.92 -7.55 40.78
CA GLY A 309 -30.23 -6.11 40.68
C GLY A 309 -29.62 -5.38 39.48
N LEU A 310 -28.94 -6.09 38.58
CA LEU A 310 -28.47 -5.52 37.32
C LEU A 310 -29.64 -5.16 36.39
N MET A 311 -29.48 -4.06 35.67
CA MET A 311 -30.38 -3.66 34.60
C MET A 311 -29.57 -3.38 33.34
N ASP A 312 -30.23 -3.36 32.19
CA ASP A 312 -29.67 -2.67 31.03
C ASP A 312 -29.82 -1.14 31.19
N LEU A 313 -29.32 -0.37 30.21
CA LEU A 313 -29.41 1.09 30.25
C LEU A 313 -30.85 1.60 30.08
N GLU A 314 -31.77 0.76 29.60
CA GLU A 314 -33.20 1.06 29.40
C GLU A 314 -34.03 0.76 30.67
N GLY A 315 -33.41 0.15 31.68
CA GLY A 315 -34.03 -0.18 32.96
C GLY A 315 -34.70 -1.55 33.02
N ASN A 316 -34.51 -2.41 32.01
CA ASN A 316 -34.97 -3.78 32.03
C ASN A 316 -34.08 -4.61 32.96
N LYS A 317 -34.71 -5.40 33.83
CA LYS A 317 -33.99 -6.20 34.83
C LYS A 317 -33.31 -7.41 34.20
N ILE A 318 -32.01 -7.54 34.42
CA ILE A 318 -31.25 -8.73 34.08
C ILE A 318 -31.54 -9.80 35.15
N PRO A 319 -31.91 -11.04 34.74
CA PRO A 319 -32.15 -12.12 35.68
C PRO A 319 -30.95 -12.37 36.59
N GLU A 320 -31.23 -12.69 37.86
CA GLU A 320 -30.18 -13.04 38.81
C GLU A 320 -29.41 -14.26 38.30
N SER A 321 -28.09 -14.22 38.43
CA SER A 321 -27.20 -15.26 37.94
C SER A 321 -26.12 -15.57 38.96
N SER A 322 -25.65 -16.82 38.95
CA SER A 322 -24.57 -17.30 39.81
C SER A 322 -23.50 -17.93 38.93
N THR A 323 -22.25 -17.49 39.07
CA THR A 323 -21.10 -18.01 38.32
C THR A 323 -20.02 -18.44 39.28
N GLU A 324 -19.48 -19.64 39.10
CA GLU A 324 -18.34 -20.11 39.90
C GLU A 324 -17.05 -19.41 39.43
N ILE A 325 -16.30 -18.85 40.37
CA ILE A 325 -14.98 -18.24 40.16
C ILE A 325 -13.94 -19.00 40.99
N ARG A 326 -12.76 -19.23 40.39
CA ARG A 326 -11.60 -19.86 41.01
C ARG A 326 -10.38 -19.01 40.73
N LEU A 327 -9.61 -18.73 41.78
CA LEU A 327 -8.26 -18.17 41.63
C LEU A 327 -7.31 -19.34 41.48
N GLU A 328 -6.50 -19.39 40.42
CA GLU A 328 -5.50 -20.44 40.19
C GLU A 328 -4.11 -19.78 40.09
N TYR A 329 -3.06 -20.47 40.56
CA TYR A 329 -1.69 -20.04 40.32
C TYR A 329 -1.33 -20.37 38.87
N GLU A 330 -0.70 -19.46 38.13
CA GLU A 330 0.01 -19.82 36.91
C GLU A 330 1.17 -20.75 37.29
N GLU A 331 0.98 -22.06 37.13
CA GLU A 331 2.04 -23.05 37.23
C GLU A 331 2.82 -23.05 35.90
N GLU A 332 4.14 -22.83 35.98
CA GLU A 332 5.05 -23.11 34.87
C GLU A 332 4.87 -24.58 34.45
N PRO A 333 4.75 -24.89 33.14
CA PRO A 333 4.35 -26.24 32.75
C PRO A 333 5.52 -27.23 32.86
N ASP A 334 5.30 -28.28 33.65
CA ASP A 334 6.14 -29.47 33.71
C ASP A 334 5.98 -30.38 32.47
N VAL A 335 7.09 -31.02 32.12
CA VAL A 335 7.45 -31.75 30.89
C VAL A 335 6.50 -32.91 30.51
N PRO A 336 6.00 -32.98 29.25
CA PRO A 336 5.54 -34.23 28.63
C PRO A 336 6.65 -34.91 27.81
N GLU A 337 6.57 -36.23 27.71
CA GLU A 337 7.55 -37.14 27.08
C GLU A 337 8.07 -36.66 25.71
N GLU A 338 9.41 -36.60 25.60
CA GLU A 338 10.26 -36.11 24.49
C GLU A 338 9.54 -35.47 23.28
N PRO A 339 9.30 -34.15 23.33
CA PRO A 339 9.15 -33.32 22.15
C PRO A 339 10.54 -32.85 21.70
N GLU A 340 10.76 -32.78 20.39
CA GLU A 340 11.96 -32.12 19.84
C GLU A 340 12.07 -30.72 20.44
N VAL A 341 13.24 -30.40 21.00
CA VAL A 341 13.57 -29.11 21.61
C VAL A 341 13.10 -28.02 20.65
N PRO A 342 12.22 -27.07 21.05
CA PRO A 342 11.94 -25.93 20.19
C PRO A 342 13.27 -25.22 19.97
N ASP A 343 13.73 -25.18 18.71
CA ASP A 343 15.00 -24.58 18.31
C ASP A 343 15.04 -23.16 18.87
N THR A 344 15.73 -22.98 20.01
CA THR A 344 15.99 -21.64 20.52
C THR A 344 16.89 -20.98 19.48
N PRO A 345 16.43 -19.90 18.81
CA PRO A 345 17.13 -19.38 17.66
C PRO A 345 18.57 -19.02 18.06
N SER A 346 19.53 -19.67 17.40
CA SER A 346 20.94 -19.40 17.60
C SER A 346 21.53 -18.75 16.36
N PHE A 347 22.35 -17.72 16.57
CA PHE A 347 22.89 -16.90 15.49
C PHE A 347 24.40 -17.14 15.32
N PRO A 348 24.96 -17.00 14.11
CA PRO A 348 26.40 -16.95 13.91
C PRO A 348 27.06 -15.83 14.75
N ALA A 349 28.30 -16.06 15.21
CA ALA A 349 29.04 -15.02 15.92
C ALA A 349 29.21 -13.79 15.02
N GLY A 350 29.04 -12.60 15.61
CA GLY A 350 29.10 -11.33 14.92
C GLY A 350 27.87 -10.96 14.10
N SER A 351 26.76 -11.71 14.15
CA SER A 351 25.51 -11.38 13.44
C SER A 351 24.97 -10.01 13.88
N ILE A 352 24.91 -9.79 15.20
CA ILE A 352 24.75 -8.47 15.81
C ILE A 352 26.07 -8.12 16.51
N ARG A 353 26.53 -6.88 16.36
CA ARG A 353 27.79 -6.40 16.94
C ARG A 353 27.58 -5.21 17.82
N ILE A 354 28.36 -5.11 18.90
CA ILE A 354 28.53 -3.86 19.63
C ILE A 354 29.33 -2.92 18.73
N ASN A 355 28.74 -1.80 18.35
CA ASN A 355 29.22 -0.91 17.30
C ASN A 355 29.83 0.39 17.83
N GLU A 356 29.17 1.02 18.79
CA GLU A 356 29.60 2.28 19.39
C GLU A 356 29.36 2.31 20.91
N VAL A 357 30.22 2.98 21.68
CA VAL A 357 30.09 3.14 23.13
C VAL A 357 30.41 4.57 23.57
N MET A 358 29.40 5.30 24.05
CA MET A 358 29.56 6.59 24.71
C MET A 358 29.58 6.42 26.23
N ALA A 359 30.78 6.32 26.81
CA ALA A 359 30.97 6.09 28.25
C ALA A 359 31.23 7.35 29.08
N ASP A 360 31.52 8.51 28.46
CA ASP A 360 31.72 9.77 29.19
C ASP A 360 31.14 10.95 28.38
N PRO A 361 29.80 11.11 28.33
CA PRO A 361 29.14 12.11 27.49
C PRO A 361 29.27 13.55 28.03
N LYS A 362 30.02 13.77 29.11
CA LYS A 362 30.11 15.09 29.75
C LYS A 362 30.69 16.12 28.80
N GLY A 363 30.11 17.31 28.77
CA GLY A 363 30.56 18.40 27.91
C GLY A 363 30.24 18.21 26.43
N GLN A 364 29.38 17.24 26.08
CA GLN A 364 28.80 17.12 24.76
C GLN A 364 28.06 18.42 24.39
N LYS A 365 28.24 18.84 23.13
CA LYS A 365 27.64 20.06 22.58
C LYS A 365 26.60 19.77 21.51
N ALA A 366 26.81 18.72 20.74
CA ALA A 366 25.94 18.32 19.65
C ALA A 366 24.76 17.48 20.17
N PHE A 367 25.01 16.62 21.16
CA PHE A 367 24.02 15.67 21.67
C PHE A 367 23.76 15.82 23.19
N PRO A 368 22.64 15.28 23.71
CA PRO A 368 22.41 15.19 25.15
C PRO A 368 23.53 14.45 25.88
N GLU A 369 23.77 14.79 27.15
CA GLU A 369 24.77 14.11 28.00
C GLU A 369 24.27 12.72 28.48
N THR A 370 24.11 11.79 27.54
CA THR A 370 23.59 10.45 27.79
C THR A 370 24.59 9.38 27.38
N GLU A 371 24.81 8.44 28.29
CA GLU A 371 25.63 7.26 28.03
C GLU A 371 24.80 6.23 27.26
N TYR A 372 25.42 5.62 26.25
CA TYR A 372 24.76 4.62 25.42
C TYR A 372 25.74 3.56 24.91
N VAL A 373 25.17 2.44 24.47
CA VAL A 373 25.85 1.39 23.70
C VAL A 373 25.03 1.11 22.46
N GLU A 374 25.63 1.21 21.29
CA GLU A 374 24.97 0.91 20.03
C GLU A 374 25.26 -0.53 19.59
N LEU A 375 24.24 -1.18 19.03
CA LEU A 375 24.35 -2.45 18.32
C LEU A 375 24.09 -2.25 16.82
N TYR A 376 24.78 -3.01 15.99
CA TYR A 376 24.62 -3.03 14.52
C TYR A 376 24.34 -4.44 14.02
N ASN A 377 23.33 -4.59 13.15
CA ASN A 377 23.02 -5.83 12.47
C ASN A 377 23.86 -5.99 11.21
N THR A 378 24.79 -6.96 11.21
CA THR A 378 25.70 -7.19 10.07
C THR A 378 25.14 -8.16 9.02
N THR A 379 23.90 -8.62 9.20
CA THR A 379 23.28 -9.60 8.32
C THR A 379 22.36 -8.94 7.31
N ASP A 380 22.09 -9.63 6.22
CA ASP A 380 21.17 -9.24 5.15
C ASP A 380 19.68 -9.47 5.51
N LYS A 381 19.38 -9.71 6.80
CA LYS A 381 18.04 -10.02 7.29
C LYS A 381 17.76 -9.28 8.59
N ALA A 382 16.48 -8.94 8.80
CA ALA A 382 16.03 -8.42 10.07
C ALA A 382 16.15 -9.48 11.18
N ILE A 383 16.63 -9.07 12.36
CA ILE A 383 16.81 -9.92 13.55
C ILE A 383 15.95 -9.38 14.69
N GLU A 384 15.07 -10.23 15.23
CA GLU A 384 14.32 -9.89 16.43
C GLU A 384 15.23 -9.99 17.66
N LEU A 385 15.34 -8.88 18.42
CA LEU A 385 16.19 -8.78 19.60
C LEU A 385 15.52 -9.33 20.88
N ASN A 386 14.31 -9.87 20.78
CA ASN A 386 13.64 -10.48 21.91
C ASN A 386 14.46 -11.65 22.47
N GLY A 387 14.75 -11.63 23.77
CA GLY A 387 15.54 -12.67 24.44
C GLY A 387 17.07 -12.53 24.28
N TRP A 388 17.55 -11.61 23.45
CA TRP A 388 18.98 -11.26 23.43
C TRP A 388 19.39 -10.63 24.75
N SER A 389 20.66 -10.76 25.12
CA SER A 389 21.16 -10.31 26.41
C SER A 389 22.44 -9.49 26.28
N PHE A 390 22.39 -8.24 26.72
CA PHE A 390 23.54 -7.34 26.82
C PHE A 390 24.19 -7.47 28.21
N LEU A 391 25.47 -7.83 28.26
CA LEU A 391 26.22 -8.00 29.49
C LEU A 391 27.16 -6.82 29.74
N TYR A 392 26.90 -6.12 30.86
CA TYR A 392 27.78 -5.13 31.44
C TYR A 392 28.11 -5.50 32.90
N GLY A 393 29.28 -6.08 33.15
CA GLY A 393 29.67 -6.55 34.47
C GLY A 393 29.23 -8.00 34.74
N SER A 394 28.43 -8.23 35.79
CA SER A 394 28.12 -9.60 36.28
C SER A 394 26.68 -10.07 36.03
N LYS A 395 25.77 -9.18 35.63
CA LYS A 395 24.37 -9.53 35.34
C LYS A 395 24.01 -9.09 33.91
N PRO A 396 23.54 -9.99 33.05
CA PRO A 396 23.03 -9.63 31.73
C PRO A 396 21.69 -8.89 31.86
N THR A 397 21.50 -7.91 30.99
CA THR A 397 20.24 -7.21 30.77
C THR A 397 19.61 -7.76 29.50
N VAL A 398 18.43 -8.36 29.64
CA VAL A 398 17.66 -8.90 28.51
C VAL A 398 17.06 -7.72 27.72
N LEU A 399 17.16 -7.79 26.40
CA LEU A 399 16.59 -6.82 25.47
C LEU A 399 15.10 -7.11 25.23
N THR A 400 14.30 -6.07 25.09
CA THR A 400 12.87 -6.16 24.76
C THR A 400 12.67 -6.32 23.25
N GLY A 401 11.56 -6.95 22.85
CA GLY A 401 11.26 -7.26 21.44
C GLY A 401 11.27 -6.02 20.55
N LEU A 402 12.38 -5.87 19.82
CA LEU A 402 12.61 -4.90 18.74
C LEU A 402 13.08 -5.69 17.53
N LEU A 403 12.46 -5.45 16.37
CA LEU A 403 12.95 -6.00 15.11
C LEU A 403 14.02 -5.04 14.57
N LEU A 404 15.28 -5.50 14.53
CA LEU A 404 16.39 -4.73 13.99
C LEU A 404 16.61 -5.13 12.54
N ASP A 405 16.34 -4.22 11.60
CA ASP A 405 16.46 -4.47 10.17
C ASP A 405 17.89 -4.86 9.75
N ALA A 406 18.00 -5.44 8.55
CA ALA A 406 19.29 -5.71 7.92
C ALA A 406 20.10 -4.41 7.84
N ASP A 407 21.39 -4.45 8.19
CA ASP A 407 22.25 -3.26 8.24
C ASP A 407 21.74 -2.12 9.16
N GLY A 408 20.82 -2.42 10.09
CA GLY A 408 20.24 -1.45 11.02
C GLY A 408 21.08 -1.24 12.29
N TYR A 409 20.93 -0.05 12.89
CA TYR A 409 21.53 0.33 14.16
C TYR A 409 20.48 0.41 15.27
N VAL A 410 20.84 0.07 16.50
CA VAL A 410 19.99 0.31 17.68
C VAL A 410 20.82 0.81 18.84
N VAL A 411 20.36 1.88 19.48
CA VAL A 411 21.06 2.53 20.59
C VAL A 411 20.41 2.14 21.92
N LEU A 412 21.17 1.42 22.75
CA LEU A 412 20.79 1.02 24.11
C LEU A 412 21.16 2.12 25.11
N TYR A 413 20.21 2.57 25.90
CA TYR A 413 20.44 3.60 26.92
C TYR A 413 19.49 3.44 28.10
N ARG A 414 19.73 4.19 29.18
CA ARG A 414 18.86 4.15 30.36
C ARG A 414 17.52 4.84 30.07
N SER A 415 16.43 4.11 30.29
CA SER A 415 15.06 4.63 30.20
C SER A 415 14.88 5.93 31.03
N GLY A 416 14.18 6.91 30.44
CA GLY A 416 13.95 8.23 31.04
C GLY A 416 15.09 9.24 30.88
N ARG A 417 16.07 8.98 30.00
CA ARG A 417 17.10 9.94 29.57
C ARG A 417 16.79 10.46 28.16
N ASP A 418 17.15 11.70 27.88
CA ASP A 418 17.11 12.24 26.52
C ASP A 418 18.27 11.64 25.71
N ILE A 419 18.02 11.24 24.47
CA ILE A 419 19.04 10.72 23.55
C ILE A 419 18.78 11.31 22.16
N HIS A 420 19.84 11.52 21.39
CA HIS A 420 19.76 11.83 19.96
C HIS A 420 20.25 10.60 19.20
N ILE A 421 19.50 10.18 18.19
CA ILE A 421 19.80 9.04 17.31
C ILE A 421 19.48 9.52 15.91
N ASP A 422 20.42 9.33 14.98
CA ASP A 422 20.27 9.69 13.58
C ASP A 422 19.24 8.77 12.89
N ASP A 423 18.64 9.22 11.77
CA ASP A 423 17.44 8.64 11.16
C ASP A 423 17.54 7.15 10.76
N ALA A 424 18.76 6.59 10.67
CA ALA A 424 19.00 5.18 10.36
C ALA A 424 19.07 4.27 11.61
N GLY A 425 18.98 4.83 12.82
CA GLY A 425 19.03 4.10 14.08
C GLY A 425 17.70 4.03 14.82
N LEU A 426 17.51 2.95 15.57
CA LEU A 426 16.39 2.77 16.49
C LEU A 426 16.81 3.05 17.93
N ASP A 427 15.88 3.52 18.75
CA ASP A 427 16.09 3.69 20.19
C ASP A 427 15.61 2.45 20.95
N LEU A 428 16.40 1.98 21.93
CA LEU A 428 15.97 0.90 22.83
C LEU A 428 16.23 1.28 24.29
N PRO A 429 15.29 1.99 24.94
CA PRO A 429 15.41 2.37 26.34
C PRO A 429 15.32 1.13 27.25
N LEU A 430 16.32 0.96 28.12
CA LEU A 430 16.39 -0.16 29.06
C LEU A 430 16.25 0.33 30.51
N ASP A 431 15.25 -0.17 31.22
CA ASP A 431 15.06 0.11 32.66
C ASP A 431 16.25 -0.37 33.50
N LYS A 432 16.86 -1.49 33.08
CA LYS A 432 18.03 -2.11 33.71
C LYS A 432 19.34 -1.82 32.95
N PHE A 433 19.43 -0.69 32.25
CA PHE A 433 20.71 -0.21 31.76
C PHE A 433 21.66 0.11 32.95
N PRO A 434 22.98 -0.12 32.82
CA PRO A 434 23.96 0.28 33.82
C PRO A 434 23.74 1.72 34.29
N ALA A 435 23.83 1.96 35.60
CA ALA A 435 23.66 3.31 36.15
C ALA A 435 24.74 4.30 35.70
N SER A 436 25.92 3.78 35.37
CA SER A 436 27.01 4.50 34.74
C SER A 436 27.93 3.52 34.00
N LEU A 437 28.31 3.84 32.77
CA LEU A 437 29.45 3.22 32.09
C LEU A 437 30.76 3.72 32.74
N VAL A 438 31.76 2.85 32.94
CA VAL A 438 32.97 3.23 33.67
C VAL A 438 33.98 3.87 32.72
N ASN A 439 34.34 5.13 32.99
CA ASN A 439 35.24 5.92 32.13
C ASN A 439 36.68 5.33 32.08
N THR A 440 37.04 4.38 32.95
CA THR A 440 38.35 3.72 32.94
C THR A 440 38.48 2.60 31.91
N GLY A 441 37.39 2.25 31.22
CA GLY A 441 37.33 1.12 30.29
C GLY A 441 36.69 -0.12 30.91
N LYS A 442 35.98 -0.89 30.09
CA LYS A 442 35.25 -2.10 30.51
C LYS A 442 35.04 -3.06 29.35
N GLU A 443 34.87 -4.33 29.68
CA GLU A 443 34.41 -5.34 28.74
C GLU A 443 32.88 -5.41 28.69
N LEU A 444 32.36 -5.56 27.49
CA LEU A 444 30.95 -5.72 27.14
C LEU A 444 30.78 -7.01 26.34
N ALA A 445 29.65 -7.68 26.48
CA ALA A 445 29.32 -8.83 25.65
C ALA A 445 27.84 -8.88 25.28
N LEU A 446 27.54 -9.50 24.16
CA LEU A 446 26.19 -9.71 23.64
C LEU A 446 25.95 -11.20 23.43
N PHE A 447 24.81 -11.68 23.90
CA PHE A 447 24.38 -13.08 23.80
C PHE A 447 23.06 -13.19 23.05
N ASP A 448 22.91 -14.22 22.24
CA ASP A 448 21.65 -14.56 21.56
C ASP A 448 20.65 -15.23 22.53
N PRO A 449 19.41 -15.47 22.09
CA PRO A 449 18.38 -16.11 22.92
C PRO A 449 18.74 -17.54 23.38
N SER A 450 19.65 -18.23 22.67
CA SER A 450 20.15 -19.54 23.07
C SER A 450 21.21 -19.47 24.19
N GLY A 451 21.64 -18.26 24.56
CA GLY A 451 22.71 -18.01 25.53
C GLY A 451 24.11 -18.11 24.91
N LYS A 452 24.22 -18.18 23.58
CA LYS A 452 25.51 -18.18 22.88
C LYS A 452 26.02 -16.76 22.76
N GLU A 453 27.29 -16.56 23.07
CA GLU A 453 27.98 -15.29 22.87
C GLU A 453 28.11 -14.99 21.37
N ILE A 454 27.57 -13.84 20.96
CA ILE A 454 27.62 -13.37 19.57
C ILE A 454 28.74 -12.37 19.38
N ASP A 455 28.98 -11.49 20.34
CA ASP A 455 30.03 -10.48 20.23
C ASP A 455 30.54 -10.04 21.61
N ARG A 456 31.81 -9.65 21.66
CA ARG A 456 32.48 -9.20 22.89
C ARG A 456 33.54 -8.17 22.54
N ILE A 457 33.51 -7.04 23.24
CA ILE A 457 34.44 -5.93 23.02
C ILE A 457 34.92 -5.39 24.36
N ALA A 458 36.09 -4.77 24.38
CA ALA A 458 36.57 -4.03 25.53
C ALA A 458 36.96 -2.63 25.07
N TYR A 459 36.28 -1.61 25.59
CA TYR A 459 36.66 -0.22 25.34
C TYR A 459 37.69 0.23 26.39
N GLU A 460 38.65 1.04 25.97
CA GLU A 460 39.67 1.57 26.87
C GLU A 460 39.18 2.81 27.62
N LYS A 461 40.09 3.54 28.26
CA LYS A 461 39.75 4.76 29.00
C LYS A 461 38.99 5.74 28.10
N ALA A 462 37.74 6.05 28.47
CA ALA A 462 36.87 6.96 27.75
C ALA A 462 37.45 8.37 27.70
N LYS A 463 37.23 9.05 26.57
CA LYS A 463 37.55 10.47 26.39
C LYS A 463 36.27 11.27 26.54
N VAL A 464 36.35 12.36 27.30
CA VAL A 464 35.22 13.24 27.60
C VAL A 464 34.57 13.71 26.29
N GLY A 465 33.28 13.43 26.15
CA GLY A 465 32.43 13.77 25.01
C GLY A 465 32.72 13.00 23.73
N ILE A 466 33.56 11.96 23.74
CA ILE A 466 33.95 11.24 22.51
C ILE A 466 33.69 9.75 22.68
N ALA A 467 32.88 9.20 21.79
CA ALA A 467 32.54 7.79 21.75
C ALA A 467 33.70 6.91 21.28
N TRP A 468 33.64 5.64 21.67
CA TRP A 468 34.43 4.57 21.09
C TRP A 468 33.63 3.91 19.98
N GLU A 469 34.17 3.93 18.77
CA GLU A 469 33.55 3.41 17.55
C GLU A 469 34.33 2.20 17.04
N ARG A 470 33.64 1.27 16.40
CA ARG A 470 34.22 0.04 15.84
C ARG A 470 34.53 0.21 14.35
N SER A 471 35.76 -0.12 13.96
CA SER A 471 36.19 -0.27 12.58
C SER A 471 36.58 -1.73 12.26
N GLU A 472 37.04 -1.99 11.02
CA GLU A 472 37.55 -3.30 10.62
C GLU A 472 38.79 -3.73 11.42
N THR A 473 39.57 -2.78 11.97
CA THR A 473 40.83 -3.06 12.66
C THR A 473 40.71 -3.07 14.19
N GLY A 474 39.57 -2.65 14.74
CA GLY A 474 39.30 -2.61 16.16
C GLY A 474 38.48 -1.39 16.58
N PHE A 475 38.48 -1.09 17.88
CA PHE A 475 37.83 0.12 18.39
C PHE A 475 38.79 1.32 18.35
N HIS A 476 38.29 2.47 17.91
CA HIS A 476 38.99 3.76 17.95
C HIS A 476 38.08 4.84 18.54
N LEU A 477 38.64 5.99 18.87
CA LEU A 477 37.84 7.15 19.27
C LEU A 477 37.18 7.76 18.03
N SER A 478 35.93 8.19 18.17
CA SER A 478 35.20 8.91 17.13
C SER A 478 36.01 10.10 16.60
N THR A 479 36.07 10.19 15.27
CA THR A 479 36.60 11.34 14.52
C THR A 479 35.50 12.29 14.06
N ASP A 480 34.23 11.95 14.28
CA ASP A 480 33.08 12.84 14.03
C ASP A 480 33.17 14.10 14.91
N GLU A 481 32.92 15.27 14.31
CA GLU A 481 32.96 16.57 15.00
C GLU A 481 31.93 16.67 16.14
N ARG A 482 30.84 15.90 16.05
CA ARG A 482 29.77 15.77 17.05
C ARG A 482 30.21 14.89 18.24
N GLY A 483 31.29 14.11 18.10
CA GLY A 483 31.87 13.26 19.14
C GLY A 483 31.26 11.85 19.26
N GLY A 484 30.47 11.43 18.29
CA GLY A 484 29.91 10.09 18.15
C GLY A 484 28.90 10.05 17.00
N THR A 485 28.46 8.85 16.61
CA THR A 485 27.58 8.59 15.47
C THR A 485 26.36 7.73 15.84
N PRO A 486 25.59 8.07 16.91
CA PRO A 486 24.49 7.22 17.34
C PRO A 486 23.41 7.16 16.26
N GLY A 487 23.10 5.96 15.80
CA GLY A 487 22.15 5.66 14.74
C GLY A 487 22.71 5.81 13.32
N SER A 488 24.02 5.93 13.16
CA SER A 488 24.67 6.09 11.85
C SER A 488 26.00 5.33 11.78
N ALA A 489 26.64 5.31 10.60
CA ALA A 489 27.90 4.61 10.41
C ALA A 489 29.03 5.31 11.20
N ASN A 490 29.89 4.50 11.83
CA ASN A 490 31.08 4.98 12.56
C ASN A 490 32.03 5.77 11.65
N SER A 491 32.63 6.83 12.21
CA SER A 491 33.61 7.68 11.54
C SER A 491 34.95 6.97 11.29
N SER A 492 35.68 7.33 10.23
CA SER A 492 36.98 6.70 9.91
C SER A 492 38.16 7.59 10.34
N PRO A 493 39.24 7.03 10.92
CA PRO A 493 40.46 7.77 11.21
C PRO A 493 41.37 8.02 9.98
N ASP A 494 41.12 7.35 8.85
CA ASP A 494 41.94 7.45 7.63
C ASP A 494 41.44 8.49 6.61
N ASP A 495 40.33 9.19 6.91
CA ASP A 495 39.81 10.29 6.07
C ASP A 495 40.66 11.57 6.28
N GLU A 496 41.83 11.63 5.64
CA GLU A 496 42.54 12.90 5.40
C GLU A 496 41.95 13.62 4.16
N PRO A 497 41.99 14.98 4.12
CA PRO A 497 41.35 15.77 3.06
C PRO A 497 41.96 15.47 1.68
N GLU A 498 41.09 15.21 0.69
CA GLU A 498 41.48 14.72 -0.65
C GLU A 498 42.44 15.66 -1.41
N ASP A 499 43.54 15.07 -1.92
CA ASP A 499 44.50 15.63 -2.88
C ASP A 499 44.02 15.32 -4.33
N PRO A 500 43.82 16.32 -5.21
CA PRO A 500 43.05 16.18 -6.46
C PRO A 500 43.73 15.40 -7.62
N ASP A 501 44.84 14.68 -7.40
CA ASP A 501 45.70 14.16 -8.49
C ASP A 501 45.97 12.64 -8.51
N ARG A 502 45.08 11.79 -7.95
CA ARG A 502 45.18 10.31 -8.10
C ARG A 502 44.02 9.70 -8.89
N PRO A 503 44.29 8.95 -9.99
CA PRO A 503 43.24 8.29 -10.78
C PRO A 503 42.82 6.93 -10.20
N ASP A 504 41.55 6.60 -10.43
CA ASP A 504 40.73 5.50 -9.91
C ASP A 504 41.33 4.08 -9.88
N THR A 505 41.01 3.36 -8.79
CA THR A 505 40.75 1.92 -8.82
C THR A 505 39.45 1.60 -8.06
N PRO A 506 38.64 0.64 -8.53
CA PRO A 506 37.23 0.54 -8.17
C PRO A 506 37.02 -0.14 -6.82
N HIS A 507 36.37 0.56 -5.88
CA HIS A 507 35.75 -0.04 -4.70
C HIS A 507 34.23 -0.11 -4.87
N LYS A 508 33.68 -1.26 -4.46
CA LYS A 508 32.25 -1.61 -4.48
C LYS A 508 31.55 -0.94 -3.27
N PRO A 509 30.28 -0.50 -3.38
CA PRO A 509 29.73 0.57 -2.55
C PRO A 509 29.26 0.11 -1.16
N GLY A 510 29.61 0.85 -0.12
CA GLY A 510 28.90 0.88 1.17
C GLY A 510 27.84 1.99 1.15
N ILE A 511 26.73 1.79 1.85
CA ILE A 511 25.52 2.64 1.81
C ILE A 511 25.75 3.92 2.65
N PRO A 512 25.58 5.14 2.09
CA PRO A 512 25.70 6.42 2.82
C PRO A 512 24.46 6.77 3.65
N THR A 513 24.69 7.26 4.88
CA THR A 513 23.76 8.08 5.69
C THR A 513 23.79 9.52 5.16
N ASP A 514 22.64 10.19 5.12
CA ASP A 514 22.23 11.19 4.12
C ASP A 514 22.12 10.58 2.72
N ILE A 515 20.88 10.35 2.26
CA ILE A 515 20.63 10.02 0.86
C ILE A 515 20.89 11.28 0.04
N ILE A 516 22.17 11.53 -0.22
CA ILE A 516 22.65 12.47 -1.19
C ILE A 516 22.26 11.94 -2.56
N VAL A 517 21.46 12.71 -3.28
CA VAL A 517 21.22 12.44 -4.70
C VAL A 517 22.51 12.71 -5.46
N LEU A 518 23.07 11.66 -6.06
CA LEU A 518 24.28 11.71 -6.87
C LEU A 518 23.96 12.05 -8.33
N PRO A 519 24.95 12.56 -9.09
CA PRO A 519 24.78 12.80 -10.51
C PRO A 519 24.27 11.56 -11.27
N ASN A 520 23.31 11.79 -12.15
CA ASN A 520 22.59 10.79 -12.94
C ASN A 520 21.73 9.79 -12.13
N GLU A 521 21.43 10.01 -10.86
CA GLU A 521 20.47 9.15 -10.15
C GLU A 521 19.01 9.56 -10.40
N ILE A 522 18.73 10.86 -10.35
CA ILE A 522 17.48 11.45 -10.83
C ILE A 522 17.76 12.14 -12.16
N VAL A 523 17.03 11.78 -13.21
CA VAL A 523 17.24 12.33 -14.56
C VAL A 523 15.97 12.93 -15.13
N PHE A 524 16.12 13.88 -16.06
CA PHE A 524 15.01 14.32 -16.90
C PHE A 524 14.56 13.16 -17.80
N ASN A 525 13.25 12.90 -17.82
CA ASN A 525 12.67 11.76 -18.52
C ASN A 525 11.63 12.15 -19.57
N GLU A 526 10.78 13.13 -19.27
CA GLU A 526 9.76 13.63 -20.17
C GLU A 526 9.59 15.14 -20.00
N LEU A 527 9.41 15.88 -21.10
CA LEU A 527 9.22 17.33 -21.08
C LEU A 527 8.04 17.74 -21.96
N LEU A 528 7.17 18.61 -21.46
CA LEU A 528 6.13 19.27 -22.27
C LEU A 528 6.32 20.80 -22.30
N PRO A 529 7.11 21.34 -23.24
CA PRO A 529 7.31 22.79 -23.37
C PRO A 529 6.16 23.53 -24.07
N ASN A 530 5.31 22.83 -24.82
CA ASN A 530 4.30 23.46 -25.70
C ASN A 530 2.90 22.87 -25.47
N PRO A 531 2.27 23.09 -24.30
CA PRO A 531 0.98 22.50 -23.97
C PRO A 531 -0.16 23.01 -24.87
N TYR A 532 -1.30 22.32 -24.81
CA TYR A 532 -2.56 22.82 -25.38
C TYR A 532 -2.99 24.15 -24.73
N PRO A 533 -3.88 24.94 -25.37
CA PRO A 533 -4.54 26.05 -24.68
C PRO A 533 -5.23 25.55 -23.41
N GLU A 534 -5.13 26.30 -22.32
CA GLU A 534 -5.55 25.89 -20.95
C GLU A 534 -4.74 24.74 -20.33
N GLY A 535 -3.84 24.10 -21.09
CA GLY A 535 -2.89 23.13 -20.58
C GLY A 535 -1.69 23.78 -19.87
N SER A 536 -0.96 22.99 -19.08
CA SER A 536 0.23 23.41 -18.35
C SER A 536 1.49 22.72 -18.87
N GLU A 537 2.62 23.42 -18.79
CA GLU A 537 3.94 22.83 -19.00
C GLU A 537 4.23 21.82 -17.88
N TYR A 538 4.95 20.75 -18.18
CA TYR A 538 5.48 19.87 -17.14
C TYR A 538 6.90 19.41 -17.43
N ILE A 539 7.57 19.02 -16.35
CA ILE A 539 8.88 18.38 -16.33
C ILE A 539 8.73 17.08 -15.55
N GLU A 540 9.07 15.96 -16.15
CA GLU A 540 9.13 14.68 -15.44
C GLU A 540 10.57 14.30 -15.12
N LEU A 541 10.77 13.92 -13.86
CA LEU A 541 11.98 13.35 -13.33
C LEU A 541 11.78 11.84 -13.14
N TYR A 542 12.80 11.06 -13.45
CA TYR A 542 12.83 9.62 -13.25
C TYR A 542 13.95 9.24 -12.30
N ASN A 543 13.64 8.44 -11.30
CA ASN A 543 14.64 7.82 -10.44
C ASN A 543 15.18 6.55 -11.10
N ARG A 544 16.35 6.66 -11.73
CA ARG A 544 17.03 5.53 -12.36
C ARG A 544 17.93 4.73 -11.42
N SER A 545 18.01 5.13 -10.15
CA SER A 545 18.77 4.38 -9.15
C SER A 545 17.98 3.19 -8.60
N ASP A 546 18.63 2.35 -7.80
CA ASP A 546 18.04 1.27 -7.03
C ASP A 546 17.65 1.71 -5.60
N ARG A 547 17.67 3.02 -5.32
CA ARG A 547 17.42 3.60 -4.00
C ARG A 547 16.27 4.60 -4.04
N THR A 548 15.56 4.73 -2.92
CA THR A 548 14.52 5.75 -2.73
C THR A 548 15.21 7.10 -2.51
N LEU A 549 14.93 8.11 -3.35
CA LEU A 549 15.69 9.37 -3.37
C LEU A 549 14.80 10.58 -3.05
N PRO A 550 15.21 11.46 -2.10
CA PRO A 550 14.45 12.66 -1.79
C PRO A 550 14.64 13.75 -2.86
N LEU A 551 13.57 14.45 -3.21
CA LEU A 551 13.66 15.64 -4.08
C LEU A 551 13.83 16.94 -3.29
N ALA A 552 13.53 16.94 -1.98
CA ALA A 552 13.48 18.17 -1.19
C ALA A 552 14.79 18.99 -1.18
N GLY A 553 15.93 18.31 -1.34
CA GLY A 553 17.26 18.91 -1.44
C GLY A 553 17.62 19.43 -2.85
N LEU A 554 16.79 19.19 -3.86
CA LEU A 554 17.06 19.55 -5.26
C LEU A 554 16.37 20.85 -5.68
N SER A 555 16.91 21.45 -6.73
CA SER A 555 16.37 22.64 -7.39
C SER A 555 16.43 22.47 -8.91
N VAL A 556 15.46 23.05 -9.61
CA VAL A 556 15.45 23.18 -11.07
C VAL A 556 15.77 24.62 -11.46
N ALA A 557 16.56 24.82 -12.51
CA ALA A 557 16.79 26.13 -13.11
C ALA A 557 16.97 26.03 -14.63
N THR A 558 16.89 27.18 -15.32
CA THR A 558 17.32 27.29 -16.72
C THR A 558 18.73 27.87 -16.80
N ARG A 559 19.55 27.38 -17.74
CA ARG A 559 20.87 27.96 -18.01
C ARG A 559 20.80 29.02 -19.11
N LYS A 560 21.38 30.19 -18.83
CA LYS A 560 21.48 31.31 -19.78
C LYS A 560 22.64 31.11 -20.75
N SER A 561 22.64 31.89 -21.83
CA SER A 561 23.70 31.87 -22.85
C SER A 561 25.09 32.24 -22.33
N ASP A 562 25.18 32.98 -21.22
CA ASP A 562 26.45 33.32 -20.55
C ASP A 562 26.94 32.20 -19.60
N GLY A 563 26.22 31.08 -19.51
CA GLY A 563 26.54 29.95 -18.66
C GLY A 563 25.97 30.02 -17.25
N THR A 564 25.38 31.15 -16.82
CA THR A 564 24.82 31.29 -15.47
C THR A 564 23.42 30.68 -15.34
N LEU A 565 23.04 30.26 -14.13
CA LEU A 565 21.68 29.77 -13.85
C LEU A 565 20.69 30.94 -13.70
N SER A 566 19.42 30.67 -14.00
CA SER A 566 18.29 31.57 -13.71
C SER A 566 17.93 31.56 -12.22
N SER A 567 16.75 32.07 -11.87
CA SER A 567 16.17 31.82 -10.54
C SER A 567 16.12 30.31 -10.27
N HIS A 568 16.47 29.92 -9.04
CA HIS A 568 16.39 28.55 -8.55
C HIS A 568 14.94 28.26 -8.13
N TYR A 569 14.41 27.12 -8.57
CA TYR A 569 13.08 26.64 -8.21
C TYR A 569 13.26 25.41 -7.32
N PRO A 570 13.26 25.59 -5.98
CA PRO A 570 13.50 24.48 -5.07
C PRO A 570 12.33 23.51 -5.06
N LEU A 571 12.66 22.23 -4.97
CA LEU A 571 11.70 21.12 -4.87
C LEU A 571 11.37 20.77 -3.41
N SER A 572 11.75 21.62 -2.46
CA SER A 572 11.59 21.42 -1.01
C SER A 572 10.16 21.24 -0.51
N SER A 573 9.15 21.57 -1.33
CA SER A 573 7.74 21.31 -1.01
C SER A 573 7.32 19.86 -1.28
N ILE A 574 8.13 19.08 -2.00
CA ILE A 574 7.89 17.67 -2.27
C ILE A 574 8.47 16.88 -1.10
N VAL A 575 7.57 16.35 -0.27
CA VAL A 575 7.94 15.64 0.98
C VAL A 575 8.16 14.16 0.73
N SER A 576 7.41 13.57 -0.21
CA SER A 576 7.54 12.16 -0.56
C SER A 576 8.81 11.94 -1.39
N PRO A 577 9.68 10.99 -1.02
CA PRO A 577 10.79 10.61 -1.88
C PRO A 577 10.28 9.85 -3.10
N VAL A 578 11.11 9.78 -4.15
CA VAL A 578 10.82 9.03 -5.38
C VAL A 578 11.41 7.64 -5.22
N GLU A 579 10.57 6.61 -5.30
CA GLU A 579 11.00 5.22 -5.22
C GLU A 579 11.91 4.83 -6.40
N PRO A 580 12.73 3.76 -6.28
CA PRO A 580 13.50 3.24 -7.39
C PRO A 580 12.61 2.98 -8.61
N GLN A 581 13.04 3.45 -9.78
CA GLN A 581 12.33 3.31 -11.05
C GLN A 581 10.95 3.98 -11.10
N ASP A 582 10.70 4.94 -10.20
CA ASP A 582 9.48 5.74 -10.18
C ASP A 582 9.71 7.17 -10.69
N TYR A 583 8.62 7.93 -10.83
CA TYR A 583 8.58 9.22 -11.50
C TYR A 583 8.14 10.33 -10.55
N ALA A 584 8.58 11.56 -10.82
CA ALA A 584 8.05 12.77 -10.20
C ALA A 584 7.77 13.82 -11.28
N LEU A 585 6.54 14.28 -11.32
CA LEU A 585 6.01 15.15 -12.34
C LEU A 585 5.79 16.54 -11.78
N LEU A 586 6.54 17.50 -12.30
CA LEU A 586 6.55 18.89 -11.83
C LEU A 586 5.73 19.75 -12.80
N THR A 587 4.70 20.43 -12.29
CA THR A 587 3.87 21.34 -13.09
C THR A 587 3.51 22.62 -12.33
N LYS A 588 3.07 23.66 -13.07
CA LYS A 588 2.47 24.88 -12.49
C LYS A 588 0.98 24.75 -12.23
N SER A 589 0.31 23.73 -12.81
CA SER A 589 -1.11 23.48 -12.61
C SER A 589 -1.43 21.99 -12.79
N MET A 590 -1.92 21.34 -11.74
CA MET A 590 -2.31 19.92 -11.79
C MET A 590 -3.43 19.69 -12.82
N GLY A 591 -4.50 20.48 -12.74
CA GLY A 591 -5.62 20.41 -13.69
C GLY A 591 -5.20 20.63 -15.14
N GLY A 592 -4.27 21.58 -15.36
CA GLY A 592 -3.71 21.83 -16.70
C GLY A 592 -2.90 20.67 -17.30
N VAL A 593 -2.57 19.64 -16.52
CA VAL A 593 -1.96 18.39 -17.02
C VAL A 593 -2.99 17.25 -17.00
N SER A 594 -3.67 17.02 -15.86
CA SER A 594 -4.60 15.90 -15.68
C SER A 594 -5.83 15.94 -16.58
N ASP A 595 -6.23 17.13 -17.06
CA ASP A 595 -7.37 17.26 -17.97
C ASP A 595 -7.02 16.88 -19.42
N PHE A 596 -5.73 16.82 -19.76
CA PHE A 596 -5.24 16.60 -21.13
C PHE A 596 -4.50 15.27 -21.31
N TYR A 597 -3.93 14.72 -20.24
CA TYR A 597 -3.13 13.50 -20.28
C TYR A 597 -3.62 12.50 -19.24
N LEU A 598 -3.53 11.21 -19.58
CA LEU A 598 -3.71 10.13 -18.60
C LEU A 598 -2.54 10.15 -17.62
N ILE A 599 -2.83 10.23 -16.32
CA ILE A 599 -1.83 10.17 -15.25
C ILE A 599 -2.04 8.88 -14.48
N SER A 600 -1.09 7.95 -14.58
CA SER A 600 -1.18 6.64 -13.89
C SER A 600 -0.84 6.71 -12.41
N SER A 601 -0.05 7.70 -11.99
CA SER A 601 0.31 7.96 -10.59
C SER A 601 -0.03 9.40 -10.21
N PRO A 602 -1.24 9.69 -9.70
CA PRO A 602 -1.61 11.02 -9.25
C PRO A 602 -0.71 11.55 -8.12
N ASP A 603 -0.12 10.65 -7.32
CA ASP A 603 0.80 11.01 -6.23
C ASP A 603 2.16 11.52 -6.73
N ALA A 604 2.55 11.15 -7.97
CA ALA A 604 3.74 11.69 -8.63
C ALA A 604 3.55 13.13 -9.14
N LEU A 605 2.30 13.64 -9.21
CA LEU A 605 2.00 14.96 -9.73
C LEU A 605 2.14 16.03 -8.64
N HIS A 606 3.06 16.96 -8.85
CA HIS A 606 3.37 18.03 -7.91
C HIS A 606 3.15 19.41 -8.54
N GLU A 607 2.34 20.24 -7.90
CA GLU A 607 2.14 21.64 -8.28
C GLU A 607 3.13 22.56 -7.55
N LEU A 608 3.96 23.27 -8.30
CA LEU A 608 4.95 24.18 -7.74
C LEU A 608 5.34 25.29 -8.73
N LYS A 609 6.07 26.28 -8.23
CA LYS A 609 6.66 27.29 -9.11
C LYS A 609 7.79 26.67 -9.92
N LEU A 610 7.76 26.88 -11.23
CA LEU A 610 8.75 26.35 -12.17
C LEU A 610 9.21 27.42 -13.17
N PRO A 611 10.36 27.21 -13.84
CA PRO A 611 10.74 28.05 -14.98
C PRO A 611 9.68 27.95 -16.08
N VAL A 612 9.62 28.97 -16.95
CA VAL A 612 8.88 28.87 -18.21
C VAL A 612 9.77 28.13 -19.21
N LEU A 613 9.24 27.09 -19.82
CA LEU A 613 9.93 26.32 -20.84
C LEU A 613 9.80 27.04 -22.18
N ALA A 614 10.89 27.12 -22.94
CA ALA A 614 10.85 27.74 -24.25
C ALA A 614 10.41 26.68 -25.27
N ASN A 615 9.34 26.94 -26.02
CA ASN A 615 8.80 26.00 -27.02
C ASN A 615 9.77 25.61 -28.15
N THR A 616 10.97 26.20 -28.21
CA THR A 616 11.98 25.94 -29.26
C THR A 616 13.21 25.23 -28.72
N SER A 617 13.84 25.76 -27.67
CA SER A 617 14.96 25.13 -26.99
C SER A 617 15.27 25.87 -25.69
N ALA A 618 15.64 25.14 -24.64
CA ALA A 618 16.25 25.68 -23.44
C ALA A 618 17.21 24.65 -22.84
N THR A 619 18.05 25.10 -21.92
CA THR A 619 18.83 24.20 -21.06
C THR A 619 18.19 24.19 -19.68
N LEU A 620 17.73 23.02 -19.23
CA LEU A 620 17.27 22.78 -17.87
C LEU A 620 18.37 22.09 -17.07
N VAL A 621 18.52 22.50 -15.82
CA VAL A 621 19.52 21.97 -14.89
C VAL A 621 18.79 21.53 -13.63
N LEU A 622 18.96 20.27 -13.26
CA LEU A 622 18.62 19.73 -11.95
C LEU A 622 19.90 19.70 -11.13
N PHE A 623 19.90 20.30 -9.96
CA PHE A 623 21.08 20.39 -9.11
C PHE A 623 20.71 20.33 -7.64
N ARG A 624 21.65 19.86 -6.81
CA ARG A 624 21.50 19.84 -5.37
C ARG A 624 21.67 21.26 -4.82
N THR A 625 20.74 21.67 -3.98
CA THR A 625 20.59 23.06 -3.53
C THR A 625 21.71 23.47 -2.58
N GLU A 626 22.24 22.53 -1.80
CA GLU A 626 23.23 22.78 -0.75
C GLU A 626 24.61 23.15 -1.33
N ASP A 627 25.08 22.40 -2.33
CA ASP A 627 26.44 22.50 -2.87
C ASP A 627 26.50 22.84 -4.36
N GLU A 628 25.34 23.06 -4.99
CA GLU A 628 25.18 23.37 -6.41
C GLU A 628 25.71 22.26 -7.36
N VAL A 629 25.90 21.02 -6.86
CA VAL A 629 26.28 19.88 -7.69
C VAL A 629 25.16 19.56 -8.67
N MET A 630 25.52 19.53 -9.96
CA MET A 630 24.61 19.19 -11.05
C MET A 630 24.26 17.69 -10.99
N ILE A 631 22.97 17.39 -10.90
CA ILE A 631 22.45 16.03 -10.90
C ILE A 631 22.19 15.55 -12.33
N ASP A 632 21.49 16.37 -13.12
CA ASP A 632 21.29 16.14 -14.55
C ASP A 632 21.11 17.49 -15.26
N GLU A 633 21.45 17.53 -16.54
CA GLU A 633 21.26 18.71 -17.39
C GLU A 633 20.77 18.24 -18.76
N ILE A 634 19.75 18.91 -19.28
CA ILE A 634 19.22 18.67 -20.62
C ILE A 634 19.18 19.95 -21.43
N ARG A 635 19.74 19.90 -22.65
CA ARG A 635 19.58 20.95 -23.66
C ARG A 635 18.59 20.48 -24.72
N TYR A 636 17.31 20.52 -24.39
CA TYR A 636 16.28 20.07 -25.32
C TYR A 636 16.12 21.05 -26.49
N SER A 637 15.70 20.51 -27.63
CA SER A 637 15.22 21.29 -28.76
C SER A 637 13.94 20.69 -29.30
N SER A 638 13.01 21.53 -29.75
CA SER A 638 11.80 21.08 -30.42
C SER A 638 12.10 20.28 -31.71
N LYS A 639 13.32 20.41 -32.26
CA LYS A 639 13.80 19.59 -33.38
C LYS A 639 13.99 18.11 -33.06
N TRP A 640 14.02 17.73 -31.78
CA TRP A 640 14.12 16.34 -31.34
C TRP A 640 12.80 15.58 -31.48
N HIS A 641 11.68 16.27 -31.70
CA HIS A 641 10.45 15.62 -32.12
C HIS A 641 10.67 14.84 -33.42
N ALA A 642 9.97 13.71 -33.55
CA ALA A 642 10.07 12.87 -34.74
C ALA A 642 9.78 13.69 -36.01
N PRO A 643 10.54 13.52 -37.12
CA PRO A 643 10.39 14.33 -38.34
C PRO A 643 8.98 14.32 -38.98
N SER A 644 8.19 13.31 -38.65
CA SER A 644 6.79 13.15 -39.05
C SER A 644 5.84 14.09 -38.33
N VAL A 645 6.15 14.49 -37.09
CA VAL A 645 5.36 15.43 -36.29
C VAL A 645 5.44 16.82 -36.92
N LYS A 646 4.31 17.34 -37.38
CA LYS A 646 4.20 18.68 -38.00
C LYS A 646 3.70 19.75 -37.04
N ASN A 647 3.04 19.34 -35.97
CA ASN A 647 2.52 20.22 -34.93
C ASN A 647 2.88 19.63 -33.57
N GLU A 648 3.80 20.27 -32.88
CA GLU A 648 4.39 19.83 -31.60
C GLU A 648 3.51 20.23 -30.41
N LYS A 649 2.39 20.92 -30.63
CA LYS A 649 1.51 21.39 -29.56
C LYS A 649 0.83 20.21 -28.87
N GLY A 650 0.98 20.14 -27.55
CA GLY A 650 0.43 19.09 -26.70
C GLY A 650 1.14 17.75 -26.86
N ILE A 651 2.36 17.76 -27.41
CA ILE A 651 3.16 16.54 -27.59
C ILE A 651 4.42 16.68 -26.75
N ALA A 652 4.63 15.72 -25.86
CA ALA A 652 5.81 15.69 -25.01
C ALA A 652 7.04 15.16 -25.76
N LEU A 653 8.22 15.60 -25.33
CA LEU A 653 9.50 14.99 -25.65
C LEU A 653 9.77 13.92 -24.60
N GLU A 654 9.86 12.67 -25.05
CA GLU A 654 10.15 11.50 -24.22
C GLU A 654 11.59 11.05 -24.46
N ARG A 655 12.28 10.69 -23.37
CA ARG A 655 13.52 9.95 -23.43
C ARG A 655 13.24 8.49 -23.80
N ILE A 656 13.95 7.96 -24.80
CA ILE A 656 13.78 6.58 -25.26
C ILE A 656 14.39 5.63 -24.24
N ASN A 657 15.63 5.88 -23.81
CA ASN A 657 16.30 5.09 -22.79
C ASN A 657 16.88 5.98 -21.68
N PRO A 658 16.35 5.92 -20.44
CA PRO A 658 16.86 6.65 -19.29
C PRO A 658 18.30 6.25 -18.90
N ASP A 659 18.77 5.08 -19.34
CA ASP A 659 20.15 4.63 -19.11
C ASP A 659 21.18 5.22 -20.09
N SER A 660 20.72 5.70 -21.25
CA SER A 660 21.58 6.31 -22.28
C SER A 660 21.83 7.80 -21.99
N ASP A 661 22.78 8.45 -22.68
CA ASP A 661 23.16 9.85 -22.41
C ASP A 661 21.96 10.82 -22.52
N THR A 662 21.80 11.74 -21.55
CA THR A 662 20.75 12.76 -21.53
C THR A 662 20.89 13.73 -22.71
N GLN A 663 22.13 13.99 -23.16
CA GLN A 663 22.42 14.95 -24.23
C GLN A 663 22.34 14.36 -25.64
N ASP A 664 22.17 13.04 -25.78
CA ASP A 664 22.04 12.40 -27.08
C ASP A 664 20.68 12.70 -27.70
N GLU A 665 20.67 13.51 -28.77
CA GLU A 665 19.47 13.84 -29.54
C GLU A 665 18.76 12.57 -30.07
N MET A 666 19.49 11.49 -30.37
CA MET A 666 18.90 10.25 -30.86
C MET A 666 18.19 9.45 -29.76
N ASN A 667 18.39 9.83 -28.50
CA ASN A 667 17.75 9.23 -27.33
C ASN A 667 16.48 9.98 -26.88
N TRP A 668 16.03 10.97 -27.64
CA TRP A 668 14.82 11.71 -27.38
C TRP A 668 13.92 11.72 -28.61
N THR A 669 12.62 11.56 -28.42
CA THR A 669 11.66 11.71 -29.51
C THR A 669 10.29 12.12 -29.00
N SER A 670 9.31 12.20 -29.91
CA SER A 670 7.94 12.56 -29.53
C SER A 670 7.25 11.41 -28.81
N ALA A 671 6.44 11.73 -27.81
CA ALA A 671 5.45 10.81 -27.28
C ALA A 671 4.52 10.30 -28.38
N SER A 672 4.16 9.01 -28.30
CA SER A 672 3.32 8.36 -29.29
C SER A 672 1.89 8.90 -29.27
N ALA A 673 1.24 8.89 -30.43
CA ALA A 673 -0.18 9.24 -30.52
C ALA A 673 -1.06 8.24 -29.74
N THR A 674 -0.65 6.97 -29.67
CA THR A 674 -1.38 5.90 -28.96
C THR A 674 -1.30 6.03 -27.45
N ALA A 675 -0.27 6.68 -26.92
CA ALA A 675 -0.20 7.05 -25.50
C ALA A 675 -0.90 8.39 -25.19
N GLY A 676 -1.56 9.01 -26.17
CA GLY A 676 -2.21 10.30 -25.97
C GLY A 676 -1.24 11.49 -26.00
N TYR A 677 -0.07 11.34 -26.64
CA TYR A 677 0.95 12.38 -26.82
C TYR A 677 1.69 12.81 -25.54
N GLY A 678 1.61 12.03 -24.47
CA GLY A 678 2.49 12.12 -23.30
C GLY A 678 2.23 11.01 -22.30
N THR A 679 3.23 10.68 -21.49
CA THR A 679 3.21 9.57 -20.52
C THR A 679 3.44 9.99 -19.06
N PRO A 680 2.82 11.09 -18.57
CA PRO A 680 3.10 11.62 -17.25
C PRO A 680 2.83 10.61 -16.12
N GLY A 681 3.87 10.31 -15.35
CA GLY A 681 3.84 9.44 -14.19
C GLY A 681 3.93 7.95 -14.50
N TYR A 682 4.35 7.56 -15.71
CA TYR A 682 4.61 6.18 -16.08
C TYR A 682 5.64 6.08 -17.22
N ARG A 683 5.93 4.84 -17.64
CA ARG A 683 6.97 4.58 -18.64
C ARG A 683 6.66 5.23 -20.00
N ASN A 684 7.65 5.95 -20.53
CA ASN A 684 7.64 6.55 -21.85
C ASN A 684 7.23 5.57 -22.94
N SER A 685 6.36 6.02 -23.85
CA SER A 685 5.79 5.21 -24.92
C SER A 685 6.80 4.77 -25.98
N GLN A 686 7.92 5.48 -26.06
CA GLN A 686 9.04 5.15 -26.95
C GLN A 686 10.10 4.26 -26.29
N TYR A 687 9.92 3.88 -25.01
CA TYR A 687 10.86 3.02 -24.29
C TYR A 687 10.88 1.59 -24.84
N GLY A 688 12.07 1.12 -25.22
CA GLY A 688 12.33 -0.26 -25.62
C GLY A 688 13.81 -0.46 -25.93
N LYS A 689 14.35 -1.64 -25.62
CA LYS A 689 15.69 -2.01 -26.10
C LYS A 689 15.61 -2.29 -27.59
N GLN A 690 16.60 -1.84 -28.37
CA GLN A 690 16.93 -2.48 -29.65
C GLN A 690 17.42 -3.90 -29.33
N ASP A 691 16.51 -4.83 -29.02
CA ASP A 691 16.87 -6.23 -28.88
C ASP A 691 17.01 -6.82 -30.28
N GLU A 692 18.24 -7.22 -30.62
CA GLU A 692 18.54 -7.96 -31.84
C GLU A 692 17.80 -9.32 -31.82
N GLY A 693 16.54 -9.33 -32.28
CA GLY A 693 15.75 -10.55 -32.39
C GLY A 693 14.23 -10.38 -32.34
N GLU A 694 13.71 -9.28 -31.81
CA GLU A 694 12.27 -9.01 -31.87
C GLU A 694 11.88 -8.54 -33.28
N VAL A 695 10.76 -9.05 -33.77
CA VAL A 695 10.26 -8.75 -35.11
C VAL A 695 9.08 -7.81 -34.95
N THR A 696 9.06 -6.75 -35.76
CA THR A 696 7.88 -5.91 -35.93
C THR A 696 6.66 -6.78 -36.24
N GLY A 697 5.50 -6.44 -35.67
CA GLY A 697 4.27 -7.20 -35.85
C GLY A 697 3.03 -6.35 -35.65
N ILE A 698 2.00 -6.60 -36.45
CA ILE A 698 0.65 -6.05 -36.28
C ILE A 698 -0.34 -7.20 -36.32
N GLU A 699 -1.22 -7.25 -35.31
CA GLU A 699 -2.24 -8.28 -35.18
C GLU A 699 -3.48 -7.99 -36.04
N SER A 700 -4.32 -9.00 -36.24
CA SER A 700 -5.62 -8.85 -36.90
C SER A 700 -6.58 -7.98 -36.07
N PRO A 701 -7.42 -7.11 -36.68
CA PRO A 701 -8.41 -6.34 -35.93
C PRO A 701 -9.42 -7.21 -35.17
N VAL A 702 -9.57 -6.94 -33.88
CA VAL A 702 -10.49 -7.63 -32.98
C VAL A 702 -11.60 -6.67 -32.55
N TYR A 703 -12.86 -7.06 -32.78
CA TYR A 703 -14.00 -6.27 -32.33
C TYR A 703 -14.15 -6.36 -30.81
N SER A 704 -14.10 -5.22 -30.13
CA SER A 704 -14.40 -5.08 -28.72
C SER A 704 -15.90 -4.75 -28.55
N GLU A 705 -16.64 -5.68 -27.94
CA GLU A 705 -18.05 -5.45 -27.58
C GLU A 705 -18.18 -4.38 -26.47
N VAL A 706 -17.08 -4.08 -25.75
CA VAL A 706 -17.00 -3.08 -24.67
C VAL A 706 -16.88 -1.66 -25.22
N THR A 707 -15.90 -1.40 -26.10
CA THR A 707 -15.69 -0.06 -26.68
C THR A 707 -16.56 0.19 -27.92
N LYS A 708 -17.14 -0.86 -28.49
CA LYS A 708 -17.85 -0.86 -29.80
C LYS A 708 -16.93 -0.49 -30.96
N GLU A 709 -15.64 -0.75 -30.83
CA GLU A 709 -14.61 -0.47 -31.82
C GLU A 709 -13.80 -1.74 -32.14
N TYR A 710 -13.05 -1.71 -33.24
CA TYR A 710 -12.06 -2.73 -33.59
C TYR A 710 -10.70 -2.27 -33.09
N THR A 711 -10.05 -3.11 -32.29
CA THR A 711 -8.72 -2.88 -31.75
C THR A 711 -7.69 -3.67 -32.56
N ILE A 712 -6.56 -3.04 -32.86
CA ILE A 712 -5.44 -3.62 -33.60
C ILE A 712 -4.16 -3.45 -32.77
N SER A 713 -3.76 -4.50 -32.06
CA SER A 713 -2.54 -4.48 -31.25
C SER A 713 -1.29 -4.62 -32.14
N TYR A 714 -0.20 -3.98 -31.74
CA TYR A 714 1.06 -4.02 -32.48
C TYR A 714 2.28 -4.02 -31.54
N HIS A 715 3.40 -4.48 -32.09
CA HIS A 715 4.72 -4.47 -31.46
C HIS A 715 5.78 -4.08 -32.52
N LEU A 716 6.73 -3.23 -32.15
CA LEU A 716 7.79 -2.73 -33.04
C LEU A 716 9.16 -3.13 -32.51
N ASP A 717 10.09 -3.39 -33.42
CA ASP A 717 11.47 -3.76 -33.11
C ASP A 717 12.36 -2.56 -32.75
N GLU A 718 11.95 -1.35 -33.13
CA GLU A 718 12.65 -0.11 -32.84
C GLU A 718 11.67 1.08 -32.77
N SER A 719 12.04 2.13 -32.03
CA SER A 719 11.27 3.38 -31.89
C SER A 719 11.36 4.21 -33.17
N GLY A 720 10.33 5.02 -33.47
CA GLY A 720 10.39 5.98 -34.58
C GLY A 720 9.53 5.64 -35.80
N TYR A 721 8.87 4.48 -35.84
CA TYR A 721 7.98 4.16 -36.95
C TYR A 721 6.76 5.06 -36.97
N THR A 722 6.42 5.50 -38.19
CA THR A 722 5.11 6.06 -38.48
C THR A 722 4.20 5.02 -39.10
N CYS A 723 2.92 5.05 -38.75
CA CYS A 723 1.93 4.14 -39.31
C CYS A 723 0.92 4.88 -40.19
N ARG A 724 0.61 4.28 -41.33
CA ARG A 724 -0.61 4.58 -42.08
C ARG A 724 -1.41 3.32 -42.20
N ALA A 725 -2.66 3.33 -41.73
CA ALA A 725 -3.52 2.17 -41.84
C ALA A 725 -4.91 2.53 -42.33
N TRP A 726 -5.47 1.62 -43.12
CA TRP A 726 -6.77 1.78 -43.77
C TRP A 726 -7.57 0.48 -43.73
N ILE A 727 -8.88 0.63 -43.81
CA ILE A 727 -9.82 -0.47 -44.02
C ILE A 727 -10.26 -0.45 -45.48
N PHE A 728 -10.26 -1.61 -46.12
CA PHE A 728 -10.75 -1.84 -47.48
C PHE A 728 -11.87 -2.87 -47.48
N ASP A 729 -12.81 -2.74 -48.42
CA ASP A 729 -13.72 -3.85 -48.73
C ASP A 729 -13.03 -4.91 -49.59
N ILE A 730 -13.67 -6.07 -49.77
CA ILE A 730 -13.14 -7.17 -50.59
C ILE A 730 -12.92 -6.82 -52.07
N SER A 731 -13.46 -5.70 -52.55
CA SER A 731 -13.21 -5.20 -53.92
C SER A 731 -11.95 -4.33 -54.01
N GLY A 732 -11.27 -4.08 -52.88
CA GLY A 732 -10.08 -3.24 -52.79
C GLY A 732 -10.40 -1.75 -52.73
N ARG A 733 -11.66 -1.37 -52.49
CA ARG A 733 -12.03 0.04 -52.30
C ARG A 733 -11.78 0.43 -50.85
N ARG A 734 -11.11 1.57 -50.65
CA ARG A 734 -10.84 2.15 -49.33
C ARG A 734 -12.14 2.61 -48.66
N ILE A 735 -12.40 2.08 -47.49
CA ILE A 735 -13.61 2.29 -46.70
C ILE A 735 -13.37 3.26 -45.55
N SER A 736 -12.23 3.12 -44.87
CA SER A 736 -11.87 3.99 -43.75
C SER A 736 -10.36 4.19 -43.65
N GLU A 737 -9.98 5.25 -42.94
CA GLU A 737 -8.61 5.55 -42.54
C GLU A 737 -8.58 5.39 -41.01
N VAL A 738 -7.74 4.46 -40.54
CA VAL A 738 -7.62 4.12 -39.12
C VAL A 738 -6.62 5.05 -38.46
N VAL A 739 -5.47 5.22 -39.10
CA VAL A 739 -4.38 6.08 -38.65
C VAL A 739 -3.66 6.66 -39.85
N ASN A 740 -3.18 7.89 -39.77
CA ASN A 740 -2.57 8.57 -40.91
C ASN A 740 -1.28 9.31 -40.54
N HIS A 741 -0.17 8.57 -40.66
CA HIS A 741 1.18 9.06 -40.47
C HIS A 741 1.50 9.40 -39.01
N ASP A 742 0.82 8.73 -38.08
CA ASP A 742 1.05 8.92 -36.64
C ASP A 742 2.29 8.15 -36.22
N LEU A 743 3.05 8.74 -35.29
CA LEU A 743 4.18 8.07 -34.62
C LEU A 743 3.63 7.07 -33.60
N LEU A 744 4.07 5.82 -33.73
CA LEU A 744 3.68 4.73 -32.83
C LEU A 744 4.70 4.55 -31.71
N GLY A 745 4.25 4.05 -30.56
CA GLY A 745 5.14 3.55 -29.50
C GLY A 745 5.76 2.21 -29.87
N ILE A 746 6.63 1.66 -29.03
CA ILE A 746 7.18 0.30 -29.25
C ILE A 746 6.07 -0.76 -29.22
N GLU A 747 5.09 -0.57 -28.35
CA GLU A 747 3.89 -1.39 -28.27
C GLU A 747 2.65 -0.49 -28.15
N GLY A 748 1.50 -1.00 -28.57
CA GLY A 748 0.24 -0.28 -28.41
C GLY A 748 -0.89 -0.85 -29.24
N GLU A 749 -1.98 -0.08 -29.31
CA GLU A 749 -3.18 -0.46 -30.03
C GLU A 749 -3.68 0.68 -30.91
N LEU A 750 -4.17 0.34 -32.10
CA LEU A 750 -4.94 1.23 -32.96
C LEU A 750 -6.42 0.89 -32.82
N ALA A 751 -7.30 1.89 -32.88
CA ALA A 751 -8.74 1.70 -32.77
C ALA A 751 -9.47 2.15 -34.05
N TRP A 752 -10.50 1.42 -34.44
CA TRP A 752 -11.41 1.79 -35.51
C TRP A 752 -12.87 1.56 -35.12
N ASN A 753 -13.66 2.63 -35.07
CA ASN A 753 -15.06 2.63 -34.64
C ASN A 753 -16.08 1.98 -35.64
N GLY A 754 -15.62 1.29 -36.68
CA GLY A 754 -16.51 0.68 -37.67
C GLY A 754 -17.24 1.67 -38.58
N LEU A 755 -16.78 2.93 -38.66
CA LEU A 755 -17.32 3.94 -39.56
C LEU A 755 -16.49 4.06 -40.85
N ALA A 756 -17.18 4.32 -41.96
CA ALA A 756 -16.56 4.70 -43.22
C ALA A 756 -16.13 6.18 -43.20
N VAL A 757 -15.32 6.61 -44.17
CA VAL A 757 -14.82 8.01 -44.29
C VAL A 757 -15.94 9.06 -44.26
N ASN A 758 -17.15 8.72 -44.72
CA ASN A 758 -18.31 9.62 -44.71
C ASN A 758 -19.12 9.60 -43.39
N GLY A 759 -18.61 8.95 -42.34
CA GLY A 759 -19.25 8.80 -41.03
C GLY A 759 -20.37 7.75 -40.98
N SER A 760 -20.68 7.07 -42.09
CA SER A 760 -21.71 6.01 -42.09
C SER A 760 -21.15 4.70 -41.55
N LYS A 761 -21.98 3.96 -40.80
CA LYS A 761 -21.62 2.63 -40.32
C LYS A 761 -21.42 1.67 -41.50
N VAL A 762 -20.32 0.94 -41.49
CA VAL A 762 -20.05 -0.06 -42.53
C VAL A 762 -20.98 -1.27 -42.35
N LYS A 763 -21.30 -1.94 -43.46
CA LYS A 763 -22.16 -3.13 -43.41
C LYS A 763 -21.38 -4.31 -42.85
N THR A 764 -22.05 -5.16 -42.08
CA THR A 764 -21.55 -6.47 -41.67
C THR A 764 -21.02 -7.24 -42.88
N GLY A 765 -19.81 -7.80 -42.77
CA GLY A 765 -19.15 -8.48 -43.88
C GLY A 765 -17.66 -8.61 -43.69
N VAL A 766 -16.98 -9.22 -44.66
CA VAL A 766 -15.52 -9.38 -44.63
C VAL A 766 -14.85 -8.11 -45.17
N TYR A 767 -13.82 -7.65 -44.46
CA TYR A 767 -13.01 -6.48 -44.83
C TYR A 767 -11.53 -6.82 -44.70
N ILE A 768 -10.69 -5.92 -45.22
CA ILE A 768 -9.24 -6.03 -45.22
C ILE A 768 -8.68 -4.83 -44.45
N PHE A 769 -7.94 -5.09 -43.39
CA PHE A 769 -7.09 -4.11 -42.75
C PHE A 769 -5.72 -4.12 -43.45
N TYR A 770 -5.22 -2.94 -43.78
CA TYR A 770 -3.89 -2.79 -44.37
C TYR A 770 -3.15 -1.67 -43.65
N ALA A 771 -1.96 -1.98 -43.16
CA ALA A 771 -1.07 -1.03 -42.50
C ALA A 771 0.28 -0.98 -43.21
N GLU A 772 0.85 0.22 -43.28
CA GLU A 772 2.21 0.48 -43.74
C GLU A 772 2.97 1.22 -42.64
N LEU A 773 3.97 0.54 -42.08
CA LEU A 773 4.92 1.09 -41.11
C LEU A 773 6.13 1.62 -41.87
N VAL A 774 6.53 2.85 -41.58
CA VAL A 774 7.67 3.51 -42.21
C VAL A 774 8.61 4.04 -41.14
N HIS A 775 9.83 3.52 -41.11
CA HIS A 775 10.91 4.01 -40.27
C HIS A 775 11.71 5.11 -40.99
N PRO A 776 12.19 6.17 -40.32
CA PRO A 776 12.96 7.25 -40.94
C PRO A 776 14.23 6.78 -41.67
N GLN A 777 14.80 5.65 -41.26
CA GLN A 777 16.01 5.03 -41.80
C GLN A 777 15.72 4.27 -43.11
N GLY A 778 14.45 4.27 -43.56
CA GLY A 778 14.03 3.74 -44.86
C GLY A 778 13.45 2.32 -44.81
N LYS A 779 13.37 1.69 -43.63
CA LYS A 779 12.67 0.40 -43.44
C LYS A 779 11.16 0.61 -43.62
N ILE A 780 10.53 -0.21 -44.46
CA ILE A 780 9.09 -0.18 -44.71
C ILE A 780 8.53 -1.59 -44.54
N GLU A 781 7.55 -1.72 -43.66
CA GLU A 781 6.81 -2.96 -43.45
C GLU A 781 5.34 -2.80 -43.77
N ARG A 782 4.73 -3.88 -44.27
CA ARG A 782 3.34 -3.87 -44.74
C ARG A 782 2.60 -5.07 -44.21
N TYR A 783 1.49 -4.81 -43.56
CA TYR A 783 0.61 -5.80 -42.97
C TYR A 783 -0.73 -5.78 -43.67
N LYS A 784 -1.29 -6.96 -43.91
CA LYS A 784 -2.57 -7.11 -44.59
C LYS A 784 -3.37 -8.25 -43.95
N GLU A 785 -4.35 -7.87 -43.17
CA GLU A 785 -5.18 -8.80 -42.39
C GLU A 785 -6.62 -8.81 -42.90
N VAL A 786 -7.23 -9.98 -42.93
CA VAL A 786 -8.63 -10.16 -43.34
C VAL A 786 -9.46 -10.43 -42.10
N PHE A 787 -10.50 -9.63 -41.87
CA PHE A 787 -11.30 -9.71 -40.66
C PHE A 787 -12.79 -9.52 -40.95
N LEU A 788 -13.63 -9.92 -39.98
CA LEU A 788 -15.07 -9.81 -40.07
C LEU A 788 -15.52 -8.55 -39.33
N VAL A 789 -16.23 -7.68 -40.05
CA VAL A 789 -16.99 -6.59 -39.45
C VAL A 789 -18.37 -7.12 -39.07
N LYS A 790 -18.74 -6.96 -37.81
CA LYS A 790 -20.04 -7.27 -37.21
C LYS A 790 -21.07 -6.16 -37.39
#